data_AF-A0A975ZHC8-F1
#
_entry.id   AF-A0A975ZHC8-F1
#
_cell.length_a   1.000
_cell.length_b   1.000
_cell.length_c   1.000
_cell.angle_alpha   90.00
_cell.angle_beta   90.00
_cell.angle_gamma   90.00
#
_symmetry.space_group_name_H-M   'P 1'
#
loop_
_entity.id
_entity.type
_entity.pdbx_description
1 polymer ?
#
loop_
_entity_poly.entity_id
_entity_poly.type
_entity_poly.pdbx_seq_one_letter_code
_entity_poly.pdbx_strand_id
1 'polypeptide(L)'
;MDFALEDYDVGENQLPSTLYNTWVYYMSNPGGFTFTNTGPASTTSPSSTVINPCYGYNNSNPTTTLDYQCSQVDSSGLYNPYNSISTYKYMSVSASSDDADINDVLYDNSGQLSGLSIVYNASGNAPASPYSTFTLSQYHTPNTITVSYDSQINSSARTTGPTNAGYVPFSTQVMYAQRGFGFYQSAIPTDGYNIVPMTTLGANPTSSQISTALAPFQTALAPETSSLNTHEIKALAVQSPLAGLVQGAATSFTSASSSCAGKYLILVTDGLPTQDLSNNLWPPLGSAAGAATPNGYGVNAAFYGVAGNAAYGINNDSGNTGGPVGTLDASNTNDQALIDTITAIQNLNSGSHPIKTYVIGLGAGVDSTANPAAYAALNAMAIAGGTGQEYPANNVSAFNSALSSIAGQIFSSIAVSAPVAPTSITGGSLIYTATSDNNPGAIGGHIQAYGTVALPSSSASAPVGTASGPAVWDAGAPSLMSAATRQTALFSTTGTASGSGLGSGTIDTLNNIGNNSSSPNYSPSAFALSATTCVPNISTILAYTFDPSFNTAGDSTPNISGLGFPSGVAGCSYLAGRQLNWMLGSLSPNDHVQYLGPPGNANLLGIGGYVSFARNNSGREKLVLFTSNDGFLYAVDATTGNLVWGWMPRSFLANLQYYTSFQTGQYFDGAFTTTDAADTSTSPQASDWASYVVGAAGGGAYHYALKLSSNGSSTTTTAPTPSAQTWGINVAGGSSPQEQAPIIVTVGGMQYAVFVVNTTTGSGSSAVTKSTLYEVNVATGQPATGTALSSSLTTLPSGTYVNSSLTYVPTTGTLWLGDNNGGVWSLNISGSAPSDAGNATQVATTSPAAAINYVGYTEISGLPYIWAATTSEITTFALSGGSSNILWASSGTSGYQPDSSGTLTAVSSTTVMPLQSGGQISAAPVLVNGVLVVPVYVPPPGSTCGVGTGYYDLFDLLTGNKPKITITYKNNAVLNGVIALGAGIPLSPAVYVTPTGTVIYPGSSTPPNTTTPNSISPIQFGGNVMNKPIAWRQY
;
A
#
# COMPACT_ATOMS: atom_id res chain seq x y z
N MET A 1 -4.71 -6.08 -13.91
CA MET A 1 -5.33 -4.75 -14.10
C MET A 1 -5.05 -4.34 -15.53
N ASP A 2 -6.03 -3.74 -16.18
CA ASP A 2 -5.89 -3.22 -17.53
C ASP A 2 -5.58 -1.72 -17.43
N PHE A 3 -4.68 -1.22 -18.28
CA PHE A 3 -4.24 0.18 -18.26
C PHE A 3 -4.50 0.82 -19.62
N ALA A 4 -4.82 2.11 -19.60
CA ALA A 4 -4.84 3.00 -20.75
C ALA A 4 -4.00 4.24 -20.43
N LEU A 5 -3.57 4.96 -21.45
CA LEU A 5 -2.94 6.27 -21.34
C LEU A 5 -3.70 7.24 -22.23
N GLU A 6 -4.07 8.38 -21.67
CA GLU A 6 -4.88 9.41 -22.31
C GLU A 6 -4.20 10.76 -22.19
N ASP A 7 -4.39 11.61 -23.19
CA ASP A 7 -3.93 13.00 -23.25
C ASP A 7 -5.00 13.86 -23.93
N TYR A 8 -4.80 15.18 -24.04
CA TYR A 8 -5.73 16.05 -24.75
C TYR A 8 -5.91 15.63 -26.21
N ASP A 9 -7.15 15.68 -26.70
CA ASP A 9 -7.40 15.53 -28.13
C ASP A 9 -7.03 16.81 -28.87
N VAL A 10 -6.18 16.71 -29.88
CA VAL A 10 -5.74 17.83 -30.74
C VAL A 10 -6.18 17.69 -32.21
N GLY A 11 -7.10 16.77 -32.51
CA GLY A 11 -7.72 16.58 -33.82
C GLY A 11 -7.08 15.49 -34.70
N GLU A 12 -7.25 15.59 -36.03
CA GLU A 12 -6.89 14.51 -36.98
C GLU A 12 -5.40 14.07 -36.95
N ASN A 13 -4.50 14.92 -36.45
CA ASN A 13 -3.09 14.60 -36.24
C ASN A 13 -2.73 14.82 -34.76
N GLN A 14 -2.56 13.73 -34.02
CA GLN A 14 -2.28 13.73 -32.57
C GLN A 14 -0.84 14.10 -32.21
N LEU A 15 -0.01 14.37 -33.21
CA LEU A 15 1.34 14.91 -33.03
C LEU A 15 1.36 16.36 -33.50
N PRO A 16 2.07 17.24 -32.77
CA PRO A 16 2.24 18.63 -33.18
C PRO A 16 2.91 18.69 -34.55
N SER A 17 2.41 19.60 -35.39
CA SER A 17 2.91 19.76 -36.76
C SER A 17 4.06 20.76 -36.88
N THR A 18 4.32 21.54 -35.83
CA THR A 18 5.28 22.65 -35.86
C THR A 18 6.08 22.75 -34.56
N LEU A 19 7.39 22.99 -34.70
CA LEU A 19 8.30 23.29 -33.59
C LEU A 19 8.51 24.81 -33.50
N TYR A 20 8.22 25.37 -32.33
CA TYR A 20 8.34 26.78 -32.02
C TYR A 20 9.59 27.05 -31.19
N ASN A 21 10.17 28.23 -31.35
CA ASN A 21 11.15 28.73 -30.40
C ASN A 21 10.41 29.37 -29.22
N THR A 22 11.03 29.38 -28.05
CA THR A 22 10.45 29.97 -26.84
C THR A 22 11.27 31.12 -26.29
N TRP A 23 10.58 32.11 -25.74
CA TRP A 23 11.17 33.31 -25.13
C TRP A 23 10.73 33.50 -23.69
N VAL A 24 11.70 33.75 -22.80
CA VAL A 24 11.45 34.40 -21.52
C VAL A 24 11.27 35.89 -21.76
N TYR A 25 10.41 36.54 -20.99
CA TYR A 25 10.32 38.00 -20.99
C TYR A 25 10.70 38.60 -19.64
N TYR A 26 11.32 39.76 -19.72
CA TYR A 26 11.64 40.61 -18.59
C TYR A 26 10.89 41.93 -18.73
N MET A 27 10.27 42.37 -17.65
CA MET A 27 9.55 43.64 -17.58
C MET A 27 10.42 44.66 -16.84
N SER A 28 10.52 45.87 -17.38
CA SER A 28 11.32 46.92 -16.76
C SER A 28 10.57 47.64 -15.64
N ASN A 29 11.34 48.16 -14.68
CA ASN A 29 10.83 49.17 -13.76
C ASN A 29 10.35 50.42 -14.50
N PRO A 30 9.50 51.27 -13.88
CA PRO A 30 9.13 52.55 -14.46
C PRO A 30 10.37 53.35 -14.89
N GLY A 31 10.41 53.75 -16.16
CA GLY A 31 11.56 54.47 -16.75
C GLY A 31 12.55 53.61 -17.54
N GLY A 32 12.37 52.28 -17.58
CA GLY A 32 13.17 51.35 -18.40
C GLY A 32 14.15 50.49 -17.60
N PHE A 33 14.89 49.62 -18.29
CA PHE A 33 15.86 48.74 -17.63
C PHE A 33 17.05 49.51 -17.06
N THR A 34 17.51 49.08 -15.89
CA THR A 34 18.76 49.54 -15.28
C THR A 34 19.70 48.36 -15.08
N PHE A 35 21.00 48.62 -15.10
CA PHE A 35 22.04 47.59 -15.06
C PHE A 35 22.94 47.77 -13.83
N THR A 36 23.32 46.65 -13.21
CA THR A 36 24.09 46.64 -11.95
C THR A 36 25.03 45.44 -11.87
N ASN A 37 26.05 45.56 -11.02
CA ASN A 37 26.94 44.44 -10.65
C ASN A 37 26.62 43.85 -9.27
N THR A 38 25.57 44.36 -8.62
CA THR A 38 25.05 43.81 -7.36
C THR A 38 23.98 42.77 -7.66
N GLY A 39 24.17 41.54 -7.21
CA GLY A 39 23.20 40.46 -7.40
C GLY A 39 21.95 40.60 -6.52
N PRO A 40 21.01 39.64 -6.60
CA PRO A 40 19.80 39.65 -5.78
C PRO A 40 20.14 39.74 -4.28
N ALA A 41 19.41 40.59 -3.54
CA ALA A 41 19.61 40.76 -2.10
C ALA A 41 19.17 39.54 -1.25
N SER A 42 18.44 38.60 -1.84
CA SER A 42 18.02 37.33 -1.24
C SER A 42 17.60 36.32 -2.33
N THR A 43 17.69 35.02 -2.03
CA THR A 43 17.16 33.92 -2.86
C THR A 43 15.66 33.63 -2.61
N THR A 44 14.99 34.40 -1.75
CA THR A 44 13.63 34.10 -1.25
C THR A 44 12.58 35.19 -1.50
N SER A 45 12.88 36.21 -2.30
CA SER A 45 11.91 37.20 -2.81
C SER A 45 12.04 37.28 -4.33
N PRO A 46 10.97 37.63 -5.08
CA PRO A 46 11.07 37.86 -6.52
C PRO A 46 12.18 38.89 -6.75
N SER A 47 13.27 38.43 -7.35
CA SER A 47 14.49 39.23 -7.40
C SER A 47 14.22 40.39 -8.34
N SER A 48 14.31 41.62 -7.84
CA SER A 48 14.29 42.84 -8.66
C SER A 48 15.49 42.95 -9.62
N THR A 49 16.28 41.88 -9.78
CA THR A 49 17.49 41.76 -10.62
C THR A 49 17.64 40.35 -11.17
N VAL A 50 17.75 40.21 -12.50
CA VAL A 50 18.04 38.97 -13.24
C VAL A 50 19.44 39.01 -13.86
N ILE A 51 19.93 37.87 -14.38
CA ILE A 51 21.17 37.83 -15.16
C ILE A 51 20.99 38.66 -16.44
N ASN A 52 21.93 39.57 -16.71
CA ASN A 52 21.94 40.34 -17.95
C ASN A 52 22.25 39.43 -19.15
N PRO A 53 21.34 39.26 -20.12
CA PRO A 53 21.57 38.42 -21.31
C PRO A 53 22.75 38.88 -22.16
N CYS A 54 23.15 40.16 -22.05
CA CYS A 54 24.28 40.75 -22.74
C CYS A 54 25.54 40.87 -21.86
N TYR A 55 25.62 40.21 -20.70
CA TYR A 55 26.85 40.30 -19.91
C TYR A 55 28.04 39.68 -20.67
N GLY A 56 29.14 40.46 -20.81
CA GLY A 56 30.39 39.99 -21.40
C GLY A 56 30.42 39.86 -22.93
N TYR A 57 29.41 40.37 -23.67
CA TYR A 57 29.41 40.34 -25.14
C TYR A 57 30.56 41.20 -25.72
N ASN A 58 31.08 40.82 -26.89
CA ASN A 58 32.19 41.54 -27.52
C ASN A 58 31.69 42.75 -28.34
N ASN A 59 31.87 43.96 -27.79
CA ASN A 59 31.46 45.20 -28.44
C ASN A 59 32.37 45.67 -29.60
N SER A 60 33.56 45.11 -29.73
CA SER A 60 34.59 45.58 -30.67
C SER A 60 34.63 44.75 -31.96
N ASN A 61 34.15 43.50 -31.91
CA ASN A 61 34.03 42.60 -33.06
C ASN A 61 32.99 41.50 -32.76
N PRO A 62 31.69 41.72 -33.02
CA PRO A 62 30.65 40.74 -32.73
C PRO A 62 30.82 39.51 -33.63
N THR A 63 31.13 38.34 -33.05
CA THR A 63 31.40 37.09 -33.79
C THR A 63 30.21 36.13 -33.81
N THR A 64 29.17 36.40 -33.01
CA THR A 64 27.94 35.61 -32.94
C THR A 64 26.70 36.46 -33.19
N THR A 65 25.58 35.82 -33.55
CA THR A 65 24.28 36.49 -33.69
C THR A 65 23.85 37.20 -32.40
N LEU A 66 24.17 36.61 -31.24
CA LEU A 66 23.88 37.21 -29.93
C LEU A 66 24.77 38.44 -29.65
N ASP A 67 26.07 38.38 -29.96
CA ASP A 67 26.96 39.56 -29.83
C ASP A 67 26.47 40.72 -30.70
N TYR A 68 26.05 40.42 -31.93
CA TYR A 68 25.47 41.42 -32.82
C TYR A 68 24.20 42.03 -32.21
N GLN A 69 23.25 41.20 -31.77
CA GLN A 69 22.00 41.66 -31.15
C GLN A 69 22.25 42.50 -29.89
N CYS A 70 23.19 42.10 -29.03
CA CYS A 70 23.59 42.86 -27.86
C CYS A 70 24.27 44.19 -28.24
N SER A 71 25.09 44.22 -29.30
CA SER A 71 25.68 45.47 -29.80
C SER A 71 24.63 46.48 -30.28
N GLN A 72 23.54 46.00 -30.89
CA GLN A 72 22.42 46.85 -31.30
C GLN A 72 21.65 47.40 -30.10
N VAL A 73 21.48 46.59 -29.05
CA VAL A 73 20.87 47.02 -27.79
C VAL A 73 21.71 48.10 -27.10
N ASP A 74 23.02 47.89 -26.96
CA ASP A 74 23.94 48.83 -26.30
C ASP A 74 24.06 50.17 -27.07
N SER A 75 24.09 50.11 -28.40
CA SER A 75 24.19 51.30 -29.27
C SER A 75 22.86 52.00 -29.55
N SER A 76 21.73 51.48 -29.05
CA SER A 76 20.39 52.03 -29.28
C SER A 76 20.15 53.42 -28.65
N GLY A 77 20.98 53.79 -27.66
CA GLY A 77 20.80 55.01 -26.88
C GLY A 77 19.75 54.94 -25.77
N LEU A 78 19.03 53.82 -25.61
CA LEU A 78 18.03 53.63 -24.54
C LEU A 78 18.64 53.59 -23.13
N TYR A 79 19.91 53.25 -23.02
CA TYR A 79 20.58 52.97 -21.75
C TYR A 79 21.69 53.98 -21.43
N ASN A 80 21.59 55.23 -21.90
CA ASN A 80 22.49 56.30 -21.45
C ASN A 80 22.22 56.67 -19.99
N PRO A 81 23.23 56.85 -19.12
CA PRO A 81 24.66 57.02 -19.40
C PRO A 81 25.53 55.76 -19.23
N TYR A 82 24.98 54.55 -19.32
CA TYR A 82 25.81 53.33 -19.23
C TYR A 82 26.80 53.30 -20.40
N ASN A 83 28.12 53.25 -20.11
CA ASN A 83 29.17 53.23 -21.14
C ASN A 83 29.13 51.94 -22.00
N SER A 84 28.70 50.82 -21.41
CA SER A 84 28.32 49.60 -22.11
C SER A 84 27.59 48.64 -21.16
N ILE A 85 26.43 48.13 -21.55
CA ILE A 85 25.66 47.15 -20.77
C ILE A 85 26.43 45.83 -20.59
N SER A 86 27.42 45.54 -21.46
CA SER A 86 28.28 44.34 -21.37
C SER A 86 29.03 44.21 -20.03
N THR A 87 29.27 45.34 -19.36
CA THR A 87 30.08 45.42 -18.14
C THR A 87 29.29 45.15 -16.85
N TYR A 88 27.98 44.92 -16.95
CA TYR A 88 27.08 44.71 -15.82
C TYR A 88 26.52 43.30 -15.81
N LYS A 89 26.74 42.56 -14.73
CA LYS A 89 26.32 41.16 -14.56
C LYS A 89 24.80 40.99 -14.49
N TYR A 90 24.11 41.99 -13.97
CA TYR A 90 22.69 41.90 -13.67
C TYR A 90 21.90 43.05 -14.29
N MET A 91 20.64 42.76 -14.59
CA MET A 91 19.64 43.70 -15.09
C MET A 91 18.51 43.79 -14.07
N SER A 92 18.12 45.00 -13.67
CA SER A 92 16.99 45.20 -12.76
C SER A 92 15.67 45.15 -13.52
N VAL A 93 14.73 44.35 -13.00
CA VAL A 93 13.42 44.08 -13.59
C VAL A 93 12.33 44.34 -12.55
N SER A 94 11.13 44.65 -13.01
CA SER A 94 9.94 44.71 -12.16
C SER A 94 9.33 43.33 -11.96
N ALA A 95 9.40 42.48 -12.98
CA ALA A 95 8.92 41.09 -12.98
C ALA A 95 9.50 40.34 -14.19
N SER A 96 9.45 39.02 -14.14
CA SER A 96 9.89 38.10 -15.20
C SER A 96 8.85 37.01 -15.43
N SER A 97 8.82 36.45 -16.63
CA SER A 97 7.99 35.27 -16.90
C SER A 97 8.40 34.02 -16.10
N ASP A 98 9.60 34.02 -15.50
CA ASP A 98 10.08 33.00 -14.56
C ASP A 98 9.54 33.19 -13.12
N ASP A 99 8.85 34.31 -12.80
CA ASP A 99 8.28 34.53 -11.47
C ASP A 99 7.12 33.56 -11.23
N ALA A 100 7.02 32.98 -10.03
CA ALA A 100 6.11 31.86 -9.74
C ALA A 100 4.61 32.19 -9.91
N ASP A 101 4.22 33.46 -9.75
CA ASP A 101 2.86 33.95 -9.96
C ASP A 101 2.55 34.29 -11.43
N ILE A 102 3.57 34.37 -12.29
CA ILE A 102 3.45 34.57 -13.75
C ILE A 102 3.60 33.24 -14.49
N ASN A 103 4.72 32.53 -14.25
CA ASN A 103 5.07 31.21 -14.80
C ASN A 103 4.68 31.02 -16.28
N ASP A 104 5.30 31.82 -17.14
CA ASP A 104 4.87 31.98 -18.53
C ASP A 104 6.03 31.89 -19.52
N VAL A 105 5.70 31.51 -20.75
CA VAL A 105 6.63 31.36 -21.86
C VAL A 105 5.94 31.72 -23.18
N LEU A 106 6.59 32.57 -23.97
CA LEU A 106 6.08 32.99 -25.28
C LEU A 106 6.60 32.09 -26.39
N TYR A 107 5.76 31.84 -27.38
CA TYR A 107 6.05 30.97 -28.53
C TYR A 107 5.97 31.75 -29.84
N ASP A 108 6.94 31.53 -30.74
CA ASP A 108 6.89 32.02 -32.11
C ASP A 108 7.61 31.06 -33.07
N ASN A 109 7.27 31.13 -34.34
CA ASN A 109 7.85 30.34 -35.41
C ASN A 109 9.36 30.54 -35.49
N SER A 110 10.06 29.42 -35.67
CA SER A 110 11.52 29.40 -35.81
C SER A 110 11.99 30.34 -36.91
N GLY A 111 12.85 31.31 -36.55
CA GLY A 111 13.49 32.24 -37.49
C GLY A 111 12.73 33.55 -37.77
N GLN A 112 11.59 33.81 -37.15
CA GLN A 112 10.85 35.07 -37.33
C GLN A 112 11.32 36.20 -36.41
N LEU A 113 11.68 35.88 -35.17
CA LEU A 113 12.14 36.85 -34.17
C LEU A 113 13.63 36.73 -33.87
N SER A 114 14.21 37.82 -33.37
CA SER A 114 15.59 37.82 -32.87
C SER A 114 15.69 37.09 -31.54
N GLY A 115 16.80 36.36 -31.34
CA GLY A 115 17.11 35.67 -30.07
C GLY A 115 17.15 36.61 -28.86
N LEU A 116 17.49 37.88 -29.08
CA LEU A 116 17.33 38.97 -28.12
C LEU A 116 16.69 40.19 -28.79
N SER A 117 15.60 40.69 -28.21
CA SER A 117 14.93 41.91 -28.70
C SER A 117 14.25 42.68 -27.58
N ILE A 118 13.94 43.95 -27.83
CA ILE A 118 13.31 44.86 -26.85
C ILE A 118 12.18 45.61 -27.55
N VAL A 119 11.02 45.69 -26.91
CA VAL A 119 9.90 46.54 -27.33
C VAL A 119 9.70 47.67 -26.33
N TYR A 120 9.41 48.88 -26.82
CA TYR A 120 9.33 50.11 -26.01
C TYR A 120 8.47 51.17 -26.71
N ASN A 121 8.23 52.30 -26.02
CA ASN A 121 7.32 53.38 -26.46
C ASN A 121 5.94 52.80 -26.76
N ALA A 122 5.26 52.45 -25.71
CA ALA A 122 3.96 51.82 -25.79
C ALA A 122 2.96 52.76 -26.49
N SER A 123 2.18 52.25 -27.45
CA SER A 123 1.29 53.08 -28.29
C SER A 123 0.21 53.77 -27.46
N GLY A 124 -0.55 54.71 -28.02
CA GLY A 124 -1.72 55.31 -27.35
C GLY A 124 -2.79 54.31 -26.84
N ASN A 125 -2.60 53.01 -27.08
CA ASN A 125 -3.37 51.87 -26.59
C ASN A 125 -2.64 51.00 -25.55
N ALA A 126 -1.45 51.36 -25.07
CA ALA A 126 -0.76 50.59 -24.04
C ALA A 126 -1.14 51.10 -22.64
N PRO A 127 -1.92 50.34 -21.86
CA PRO A 127 -2.38 50.80 -20.57
C PRO A 127 -1.30 50.69 -19.50
N ALA A 128 -1.47 51.43 -18.40
CA ALA A 128 -0.66 51.25 -17.19
C ALA A 128 -0.76 49.81 -16.64
N SER A 129 -1.86 49.10 -16.94
CA SER A 129 -2.03 47.66 -16.70
C SER A 129 -3.15 47.07 -17.59
N PRO A 130 -2.95 45.90 -18.23
CA PRO A 130 -3.96 45.22 -19.02
C PRO A 130 -5.19 44.80 -18.19
N TYR A 131 -5.02 44.55 -16.89
CA TYR A 131 -6.09 44.13 -15.97
C TYR A 131 -7.13 45.22 -15.68
N SER A 132 -6.75 46.49 -15.88
CA SER A 132 -7.66 47.63 -15.75
C SER A 132 -8.36 48.01 -17.07
N THR A 133 -7.88 47.48 -18.18
CA THR A 133 -8.31 47.87 -19.54
C THR A 133 -9.17 46.82 -20.20
N PHE A 134 -8.85 45.55 -19.96
CA PHE A 134 -9.60 44.42 -20.46
C PHE A 134 -10.36 43.75 -19.31
N THR A 135 -11.52 43.20 -19.62
CA THR A 135 -12.39 42.48 -18.67
C THR A 135 -12.18 40.97 -18.78
N LEU A 136 -12.56 40.23 -17.73
CA LEU A 136 -12.62 38.76 -17.78
C LEU A 136 -13.45 38.25 -18.97
N SER A 137 -14.58 38.89 -19.27
CA SER A 137 -15.41 38.55 -20.43
C SER A 137 -14.69 38.72 -21.77
N GLN A 138 -13.72 39.65 -21.88
CA GLN A 138 -12.89 39.77 -23.07
C GLN A 138 -11.79 38.71 -23.10
N TYR A 139 -11.30 38.28 -21.94
CA TYR A 139 -10.33 37.18 -21.83
C TYR A 139 -10.93 35.87 -22.37
N HIS A 140 -12.21 35.61 -22.12
CA HIS A 140 -12.92 34.42 -22.60
C HIS A 140 -12.83 34.23 -24.13
N THR A 141 -12.70 35.33 -24.87
CA THR A 141 -12.63 35.30 -26.35
C THR A 141 -11.17 35.36 -26.81
N PRO A 142 -10.66 34.31 -27.50
CA PRO A 142 -9.28 34.27 -27.98
C PRO A 142 -8.90 35.51 -28.80
N ASN A 143 -7.64 35.96 -28.69
CA ASN A 143 -7.05 37.08 -29.43
C ASN A 143 -7.66 38.48 -29.16
N THR A 144 -8.51 38.63 -28.12
CA THR A 144 -9.11 39.94 -27.78
C THR A 144 -8.18 40.81 -26.96
N ILE A 145 -7.41 40.19 -26.06
CA ILE A 145 -6.48 40.89 -25.17
C ILE A 145 -5.13 40.99 -25.86
N THR A 146 -4.68 42.22 -26.10
CA THR A 146 -3.38 42.48 -26.71
C THR A 146 -2.71 43.71 -26.09
N VAL A 147 -1.38 43.66 -25.98
CA VAL A 147 -0.54 44.79 -25.58
C VAL A 147 0.44 45.08 -26.72
N SER A 148 0.52 46.34 -27.16
CA SER A 148 1.30 46.74 -28.33
C SER A 148 2.26 47.91 -28.09
N TYR A 149 3.44 47.83 -28.70
CA TYR A 149 4.51 48.83 -28.62
C TYR A 149 4.82 49.46 -29.99
N ASP A 150 5.12 50.76 -30.02
CA ASP A 150 5.42 51.49 -31.25
C ASP A 150 6.84 51.30 -31.77
N SER A 151 7.76 50.92 -30.89
CA SER A 151 9.19 50.81 -31.21
C SER A 151 9.76 49.45 -30.79
N GLN A 152 10.80 49.02 -31.50
CA GLN A 152 11.55 47.81 -31.19
C GLN A 152 13.06 47.98 -31.45
N ILE A 153 13.87 47.21 -30.74
CA ILE A 153 15.29 46.95 -31.05
C ILE A 153 15.41 45.48 -31.41
N ASN A 154 16.10 45.21 -32.53
CA ASN A 154 16.09 43.92 -33.22
C ASN A 154 14.66 43.52 -33.65
N SER A 155 14.52 42.49 -34.47
CA SER A 155 13.18 42.02 -34.89
C SER A 155 12.45 41.41 -33.70
N SER A 156 11.28 41.93 -33.33
CA SER A 156 10.54 41.57 -32.11
C SER A 156 9.04 41.44 -32.32
N ALA A 157 8.37 40.70 -31.44
CA ALA A 157 6.92 40.67 -31.34
C ALA A 157 6.43 41.97 -30.70
N ARG A 158 5.98 42.92 -31.53
CA ARG A 158 5.47 44.22 -31.08
C ARG A 158 4.07 44.18 -30.48
N THR A 159 3.38 43.05 -30.63
CA THR A 159 2.07 42.80 -30.04
C THR A 159 2.10 41.42 -29.40
N THR A 160 1.72 41.34 -28.14
CA THR A 160 1.58 40.08 -27.38
C THR A 160 0.18 39.96 -26.80
N GLY A 161 -0.27 38.73 -26.59
CA GLY A 161 -1.53 38.39 -25.91
C GLY A 161 -1.30 37.27 -24.88
N PRO A 162 -2.35 36.86 -24.15
CA PRO A 162 -2.23 35.85 -23.11
C PRO A 162 -1.85 34.48 -23.66
N THR A 163 -1.01 33.76 -22.92
CA THR A 163 -0.73 32.33 -23.11
C THR A 163 -1.68 31.49 -22.24
N ASN A 164 -1.39 30.20 -22.05
CA ASN A 164 -2.10 29.35 -21.08
C ASN A 164 -1.84 29.72 -19.61
N ALA A 165 -0.69 30.34 -19.31
CA ALA A 165 -0.43 30.97 -18.01
C ALA A 165 -1.30 32.23 -17.78
N GLY A 166 -1.88 32.76 -18.86
CA GLY A 166 -2.84 33.86 -18.87
C GLY A 166 -2.27 35.25 -18.65
N TYR A 167 -0.95 35.37 -18.50
CA TYR A 167 -0.27 36.64 -18.35
C TYR A 167 0.01 37.30 -19.71
N VAL A 168 0.03 38.63 -19.76
CA VAL A 168 0.47 39.41 -20.93
C VAL A 168 1.56 40.36 -20.49
N PRO A 169 2.76 40.37 -21.08
CA PRO A 169 3.83 41.24 -20.61
C PRO A 169 3.52 42.73 -20.87
N PHE A 170 3.61 43.54 -19.82
CA PHE A 170 3.39 44.99 -19.88
C PHE A 170 4.37 45.75 -18.97
N SER A 171 5.11 46.71 -19.52
CA SER A 171 5.93 47.66 -18.76
C SER A 171 6.42 48.80 -19.66
N THR A 172 7.32 49.67 -19.18
CA THR A 172 7.90 50.74 -20.02
C THR A 172 8.70 50.17 -21.21
N GLN A 173 9.38 49.05 -20.97
CA GLN A 173 10.19 48.29 -21.92
C GLN A 173 10.09 46.81 -21.57
N VAL A 174 9.82 45.95 -22.55
CA VAL A 174 9.86 44.50 -22.38
C VAL A 174 11.01 43.93 -23.20
N MET A 175 11.86 43.14 -22.57
CA MET A 175 12.96 42.44 -23.21
C MET A 175 12.61 40.96 -23.37
N TYR A 176 12.72 40.45 -24.59
CA TYR A 176 12.53 39.04 -24.91
C TYR A 176 13.89 38.37 -25.14
N ALA A 177 14.14 37.25 -24.45
CA ALA A 177 15.34 36.45 -24.61
C ALA A 177 14.95 35.00 -24.92
N GLN A 178 15.46 34.45 -26.04
CA GLN A 178 15.17 33.09 -26.46
C GLN A 178 15.82 32.10 -25.49
N ARG A 179 15.05 31.11 -25.01
CA ARG A 179 15.52 30.12 -24.02
C ARG A 179 15.29 28.66 -24.38
N GLY A 180 14.56 28.36 -25.45
CA GLY A 180 14.34 26.96 -25.84
C GLY A 180 13.43 26.78 -27.05
N PHE A 181 12.69 25.67 -27.01
CA PHE A 181 11.69 25.28 -27.99
C PHE A 181 10.42 24.77 -27.29
N GLY A 182 9.36 24.60 -28.05
CA GLY A 182 8.20 23.80 -27.63
C GLY A 182 7.20 23.62 -28.76
N PHE A 183 6.04 23.04 -28.44
CA PHE A 183 5.04 22.62 -29.41
C PHE A 183 3.73 23.37 -29.17
N TYR A 184 3.01 23.69 -30.26
CA TYR A 184 1.71 24.35 -30.17
C TYR A 184 0.72 23.67 -31.10
N GLN A 185 -0.41 23.24 -30.54
CA GLN A 185 -1.55 22.71 -31.26
C GLN A 185 -2.79 22.79 -30.37
N SER A 186 -3.85 23.45 -30.86
CA SER A 186 -5.09 23.64 -30.09
C SER A 186 -5.73 22.32 -29.69
N ALA A 187 -6.06 22.19 -28.40
CA ALA A 187 -6.83 21.07 -27.88
C ALA A 187 -8.34 21.26 -28.13
N ILE A 188 -9.06 20.15 -28.22
CA ILE A 188 -10.51 20.07 -28.30
C ILE A 188 -11.07 20.17 -26.87
N PRO A 189 -11.91 21.16 -26.55
CA PRO A 189 -12.33 21.40 -25.16
C PRO A 189 -13.23 20.32 -24.55
N THR A 190 -13.83 19.48 -25.39
CA THR A 190 -14.93 18.57 -25.02
C THR A 190 -14.56 17.10 -25.15
N ASP A 191 -13.29 16.76 -25.43
CA ASP A 191 -12.88 15.37 -25.64
C ASP A 191 -11.44 15.13 -25.20
N GLY A 192 -11.08 13.85 -25.07
CA GLY A 192 -9.73 13.36 -24.77
C GLY A 192 -9.31 12.27 -25.75
N TYR A 193 -8.01 12.03 -25.87
CA TYR A 193 -7.45 11.09 -26.84
C TYR A 193 -6.67 9.95 -26.18
N ASN A 194 -7.07 8.71 -26.48
CA ASN A 194 -6.39 7.51 -26.04
C ASN A 194 -5.06 7.31 -26.79
N ILE A 195 -3.96 7.81 -26.21
CA ILE A 195 -2.60 7.57 -26.69
C ILE A 195 -2.25 6.08 -26.66
N VAL A 196 -2.63 5.39 -25.57
CA VAL A 196 -2.55 3.94 -25.48
C VAL A 196 -3.92 3.40 -25.08
N PRO A 197 -4.60 2.65 -25.97
CA PRO A 197 -5.91 2.11 -25.66
C PRO A 197 -5.83 1.03 -24.58
N MET A 198 -6.93 0.88 -23.84
CA MET A 198 -7.02 -0.14 -22.80
C MET A 198 -6.89 -1.54 -23.38
N THR A 199 -5.97 -2.33 -22.84
CA THR A 199 -5.72 -3.71 -23.29
C THR A 199 -6.07 -4.70 -22.19
N THR A 200 -7.05 -5.57 -22.45
CA THR A 200 -7.40 -6.66 -21.53
C THR A 200 -6.52 -7.88 -21.74
N LEU A 201 -5.71 -8.21 -20.73
CA LEU A 201 -4.79 -9.35 -20.80
C LEU A 201 -5.32 -10.62 -20.11
N GLY A 202 -6.49 -10.53 -19.46
CA GLY A 202 -7.09 -11.62 -18.68
C GLY A 202 -6.45 -11.79 -17.30
N ALA A 203 -6.89 -12.81 -16.55
CA ALA A 203 -6.51 -12.99 -15.14
C ALA A 203 -5.05 -13.45 -14.93
N ASN A 204 -4.43 -14.13 -15.92
CA ASN A 204 -3.09 -14.71 -15.80
C ASN A 204 -2.28 -14.50 -17.10
N PRO A 205 -1.86 -13.27 -17.41
CA PRO A 205 -1.12 -13.00 -18.63
C PRO A 205 0.31 -13.54 -18.55
N THR A 206 0.82 -14.04 -19.67
CA THR A 206 2.23 -14.46 -19.81
C THR A 206 3.15 -13.23 -19.83
N SER A 207 4.42 -13.40 -19.46
CA SER A 207 5.42 -12.32 -19.51
C SER A 207 5.55 -11.68 -20.91
N SER A 208 5.34 -12.47 -21.98
CA SER A 208 5.35 -11.97 -23.36
C SER A 208 4.16 -11.05 -23.66
N GLN A 209 2.96 -11.42 -23.19
CA GLN A 209 1.77 -10.58 -23.31
C GLN A 209 1.93 -9.28 -22.53
N ILE A 210 2.50 -9.33 -21.33
CA ILE A 210 2.80 -8.13 -20.52
C ILE A 210 3.79 -7.22 -21.26
N SER A 211 4.91 -7.77 -21.77
CA SER A 211 5.90 -6.98 -22.50
C SER A 211 5.33 -6.33 -23.76
N THR A 212 4.42 -7.02 -24.46
CA THR A 212 3.75 -6.50 -25.66
C THR A 212 2.81 -5.34 -25.30
N ALA A 213 2.05 -5.48 -24.21
CA ALA A 213 1.16 -4.44 -23.74
C ALA A 213 1.90 -3.21 -23.18
N LEU A 214 3.11 -3.39 -22.65
CA LEU A 214 3.93 -2.30 -22.07
C LEU A 214 4.66 -1.46 -23.13
N ALA A 215 4.98 -2.03 -24.30
CA ALA A 215 5.80 -1.36 -25.32
C ALA A 215 5.21 -0.02 -25.84
N PRO A 216 3.88 0.12 -26.06
CA PRO A 216 3.28 1.41 -26.42
C PRO A 216 3.44 2.47 -25.33
N PHE A 217 3.30 2.11 -24.04
CA PHE A 217 3.53 3.03 -22.92
C PHE A 217 4.99 3.52 -22.88
N GLN A 218 5.96 2.62 -23.09
CA GLN A 218 7.39 3.00 -23.13
C GLN A 218 7.69 3.99 -24.27
N THR A 219 6.97 3.89 -25.38
CA THR A 219 7.13 4.81 -26.52
C THR A 219 6.49 6.17 -26.20
N ALA A 220 5.25 6.16 -25.69
CA ALA A 220 4.51 7.38 -25.37
C ALA A 220 5.14 8.18 -24.21
N LEU A 221 5.72 7.50 -23.22
CA LEU A 221 6.33 8.10 -22.02
C LEU A 221 7.86 8.25 -22.11
N ALA A 222 8.44 8.13 -23.31
CA ALA A 222 9.86 8.41 -23.49
C ALA A 222 10.17 9.90 -23.27
N PRO A 223 11.42 10.29 -22.94
CA PRO A 223 11.77 11.70 -22.76
C PRO A 223 11.43 12.54 -23.99
N GLU A 224 10.80 13.70 -23.78
CA GLU A 224 10.43 14.62 -24.86
C GLU A 224 11.65 15.06 -25.67
N THR A 225 11.54 14.98 -26.99
CA THR A 225 12.54 15.46 -27.93
C THR A 225 12.02 16.64 -28.77
N SER A 226 12.94 17.44 -29.32
CA SER A 226 12.61 18.52 -30.26
C SER A 226 12.27 18.02 -31.68
N SER A 227 12.07 16.72 -31.87
CA SER A 227 11.77 16.12 -33.18
C SER A 227 10.27 15.95 -33.37
N LEU A 228 9.76 16.37 -34.53
CA LEU A 228 8.36 16.13 -34.94
C LEU A 228 8.13 14.67 -35.40
N ASN A 229 9.19 13.88 -35.58
CA ASN A 229 9.12 12.52 -36.11
C ASN A 229 9.09 11.43 -35.00
N THR A 230 9.13 11.83 -33.74
CA THR A 230 9.09 10.91 -32.59
C THR A 230 7.71 10.96 -31.95
N HIS A 231 7.33 9.88 -31.26
CA HIS A 231 5.93 9.59 -30.89
C HIS A 231 5.69 9.64 -29.37
N GLU A 232 6.65 10.13 -28.60
CA GLU A 232 6.43 10.47 -27.20
C GLU A 232 5.47 11.66 -27.07
N ILE A 233 4.72 11.69 -25.97
CA ILE A 233 3.84 12.81 -25.62
C ILE A 233 4.66 14.10 -25.59
N LYS A 234 4.09 15.17 -26.14
CA LYS A 234 4.74 16.48 -26.25
C LYS A 234 4.00 17.48 -25.37
N ALA A 235 4.72 18.27 -24.58
CA ALA A 235 4.14 19.39 -23.85
C ALA A 235 3.63 20.45 -24.84
N LEU A 236 2.31 20.65 -24.85
CA LEU A 236 1.65 21.60 -25.74
C LEU A 236 1.43 22.93 -25.03
N ALA A 237 1.77 24.01 -25.71
CA ALA A 237 1.61 25.40 -25.26
C ALA A 237 0.17 25.91 -25.40
N VAL A 238 -0.80 25.13 -24.92
CA VAL A 238 -2.23 25.42 -25.07
C VAL A 238 -2.95 25.49 -23.74
N GLN A 239 -4.18 25.99 -23.80
CA GLN A 239 -5.06 26.00 -22.64
C GLN A 239 -5.34 24.55 -22.21
N SER A 240 -5.67 24.36 -20.93
CA SER A 240 -5.87 23.06 -20.30
C SER A 240 -7.38 22.75 -20.18
N PRO A 241 -8.00 22.07 -21.18
CA PRO A 241 -9.39 21.66 -21.11
C PRO A 241 -9.55 20.36 -20.29
N LEU A 242 -9.24 20.40 -19.00
CA LEU A 242 -9.31 19.20 -18.14
C LEU A 242 -10.71 18.56 -18.12
N ALA A 243 -11.78 19.35 -18.25
CA ALA A 243 -13.14 18.81 -18.35
C ALA A 243 -13.32 17.88 -19.56
N GLY A 244 -12.81 18.27 -20.74
CA GLY A 244 -12.84 17.44 -21.95
C GLY A 244 -11.99 16.19 -21.81
N LEU A 245 -10.78 16.31 -21.25
CA LEU A 245 -9.90 15.18 -20.95
C LEU A 245 -10.59 14.13 -20.05
N VAL A 246 -11.27 14.60 -18.98
CA VAL A 246 -12.00 13.72 -18.07
C VAL A 246 -13.22 13.08 -18.75
N GLN A 247 -13.87 13.78 -19.68
CA GLN A 247 -14.96 13.22 -20.49
C GLN A 247 -14.45 12.15 -21.47
N GLY A 248 -13.30 12.36 -22.11
CA GLY A 248 -12.63 11.36 -22.92
C GLY A 248 -12.35 10.09 -22.13
N ALA A 249 -11.83 10.22 -20.90
CA ALA A 249 -11.57 9.09 -20.01
C ALA A 249 -12.81 8.25 -19.73
N ALA A 250 -13.99 8.89 -19.60
CA ALA A 250 -15.26 8.19 -19.47
C ALA A 250 -15.50 7.22 -20.63
N THR A 251 -15.18 7.64 -21.87
CA THR A 251 -15.33 6.82 -23.07
C THR A 251 -14.33 5.66 -23.10
N SER A 252 -13.10 5.89 -22.66
CA SER A 252 -12.03 4.88 -22.55
C SER A 252 -12.48 3.70 -21.68
N PHE A 253 -13.23 3.96 -20.60
CA PHE A 253 -13.81 2.94 -19.71
C PHE A 253 -15.02 2.18 -20.28
N THR A 254 -15.60 2.58 -21.41
CA THR A 254 -16.74 1.87 -22.04
C THR A 254 -16.34 0.57 -22.71
N SER A 255 -15.06 0.46 -23.12
CA SER A 255 -14.46 -0.75 -23.70
C SER A 255 -14.01 -1.78 -22.64
N ALA A 256 -13.84 -1.34 -21.39
CA ALA A 256 -13.39 -2.18 -20.29
C ALA A 256 -14.54 -3.04 -19.75
N SER A 257 -14.36 -4.37 -19.78
CA SER A 257 -15.28 -5.29 -19.11
C SER A 257 -15.37 -4.92 -17.62
N SER A 258 -16.58 -4.72 -17.11
CA SER A 258 -16.82 -4.50 -15.68
C SER A 258 -16.16 -5.61 -14.87
N SER A 259 -15.16 -5.27 -14.07
CA SER A 259 -14.48 -6.19 -13.17
C SER A 259 -14.69 -5.77 -11.71
N CYS A 260 -14.59 -6.72 -10.78
CA CYS A 260 -14.72 -6.48 -9.34
C CYS A 260 -13.64 -5.56 -8.76
N ALA A 261 -12.60 -5.28 -9.54
CA ALA A 261 -11.46 -4.46 -9.16
C ALA A 261 -11.79 -2.95 -9.13
N GLY A 262 -13.01 -2.52 -9.45
CA GLY A 262 -13.32 -1.10 -9.60
C GLY A 262 -12.71 -0.49 -10.86
N LYS A 263 -13.03 0.78 -11.12
CA LYS A 263 -12.43 1.57 -12.20
C LYS A 263 -11.80 2.81 -11.57
N TYR A 264 -10.59 3.16 -12.01
CA TYR A 264 -9.84 4.27 -11.42
C TYR A 264 -9.26 5.14 -12.52
N LEU A 265 -9.37 6.45 -12.34
CA LEU A 265 -8.67 7.46 -13.10
C LEU A 265 -7.52 8.00 -12.23
N ILE A 266 -6.32 8.11 -12.81
CA ILE A 266 -5.21 8.85 -12.21
C ILE A 266 -5.01 10.08 -13.08
N LEU A 267 -5.50 11.23 -12.61
CA LEU A 267 -5.33 12.51 -13.27
C LEU A 267 -3.98 13.11 -12.85
N VAL A 268 -3.05 13.22 -13.81
CA VAL A 268 -1.75 13.88 -13.62
C VAL A 268 -1.81 15.23 -14.31
N THR A 269 -1.57 16.32 -13.60
CA THR A 269 -1.63 17.67 -14.16
C THR A 269 -0.58 18.57 -13.52
N ASP A 270 0.04 19.44 -14.32
CA ASP A 270 1.00 20.45 -13.89
C ASP A 270 0.36 21.84 -13.66
N GLY A 271 -0.96 21.94 -13.83
CA GLY A 271 -1.68 23.20 -13.78
C GLY A 271 -3.16 23.05 -13.46
N LEU A 272 -3.90 24.15 -13.62
CA LEU A 272 -5.34 24.21 -13.39
C LEU A 272 -6.11 24.24 -14.71
N PRO A 273 -7.42 23.94 -14.71
CA PRO A 273 -8.25 24.10 -15.89
C PRO A 273 -8.21 25.56 -16.36
N THR A 274 -7.92 25.79 -17.64
CA THR A 274 -7.89 27.14 -18.23
C THR A 274 -8.77 27.28 -19.48
N GLN A 275 -9.56 26.25 -19.77
CA GLN A 275 -10.54 26.25 -20.85
C GLN A 275 -11.79 25.50 -20.42
N ASP A 276 -12.96 26.11 -20.62
CA ASP A 276 -14.24 25.49 -20.32
C ASP A 276 -14.80 24.69 -21.52
N LEU A 277 -15.87 23.93 -21.28
CA LEU A 277 -16.52 23.12 -22.32
C LEU A 277 -17.17 23.95 -23.44
N SER A 278 -17.33 25.26 -23.23
CA SER A 278 -17.85 26.21 -24.21
C SER A 278 -16.73 26.89 -25.01
N ASN A 279 -15.49 26.41 -24.88
CA ASN A 279 -14.30 26.96 -25.54
C ASN A 279 -13.90 28.37 -25.08
N ASN A 280 -14.41 28.84 -23.93
CA ASN A 280 -13.93 30.09 -23.35
C ASN A 280 -12.62 29.85 -22.61
N LEU A 281 -11.74 30.83 -22.67
CA LEU A 281 -10.46 30.80 -21.98
C LEU A 281 -10.58 31.41 -20.58
N TRP A 282 -9.84 30.85 -19.63
CA TRP A 282 -9.84 31.28 -18.24
C TRP A 282 -8.40 31.50 -17.77
N PRO A 283 -8.07 32.63 -17.11
CA PRO A 283 -6.79 32.78 -16.45
C PRO A 283 -6.65 31.71 -15.34
N PRO A 284 -5.47 31.10 -15.13
CA PRO A 284 -5.29 30.13 -14.06
C PRO A 284 -5.62 30.75 -12.69
N LEU A 285 -6.46 30.07 -11.91
CA LEU A 285 -6.76 30.48 -10.54
C LEU A 285 -5.46 30.55 -9.69
N GLY A 286 -5.30 31.60 -8.89
CA GLY A 286 -4.09 31.82 -8.08
C GLY A 286 -2.89 32.40 -8.83
N SER A 287 -2.96 32.58 -10.16
CA SER A 287 -1.95 33.33 -10.92
C SER A 287 -2.13 34.84 -10.80
N ALA A 288 -1.11 35.62 -11.17
CA ALA A 288 -1.19 37.07 -11.27
C ALA A 288 -2.30 37.53 -12.24
N ALA A 289 -2.54 36.78 -13.33
CA ALA A 289 -3.63 37.06 -14.25
C ALA A 289 -5.01 36.70 -13.68
N GLY A 290 -5.10 35.66 -12.85
CA GLY A 290 -6.33 35.24 -12.17
C GLY A 290 -6.72 36.10 -10.97
N ALA A 291 -5.78 36.89 -10.42
CA ALA A 291 -5.98 37.68 -9.21
C ALA A 291 -7.19 38.64 -9.27
N ALA A 292 -7.64 39.09 -8.09
CA ALA A 292 -8.76 40.02 -7.98
C ALA A 292 -8.52 41.34 -8.71
N THR A 293 -9.59 41.93 -9.26
CA THR A 293 -9.54 43.28 -9.84
C THR A 293 -9.17 44.32 -8.77
N PRO A 294 -8.33 45.32 -9.08
CA PRO A 294 -7.81 45.70 -10.40
C PRO A 294 -6.45 45.05 -10.77
N ASN A 295 -5.94 44.10 -9.99
CA ASN A 295 -4.58 43.54 -10.16
C ASN A 295 -4.52 42.30 -11.06
N GLY A 296 -5.66 41.69 -11.36
CA GLY A 296 -5.85 40.62 -12.33
C GLY A 296 -7.26 40.69 -12.94
N TYR A 297 -7.66 39.66 -13.70
CA TYR A 297 -8.96 39.61 -14.36
C TYR A 297 -10.13 39.25 -13.44
N GLY A 298 -9.88 38.87 -12.17
CA GLY A 298 -10.93 38.63 -11.18
C GLY A 298 -11.54 37.23 -11.23
N VAL A 299 -10.73 36.21 -11.53
CA VAL A 299 -11.13 34.80 -11.37
C VAL A 299 -11.15 34.46 -9.89
N ASN A 300 -12.17 33.73 -9.45
CA ASN A 300 -12.29 33.29 -8.07
C ASN A 300 -13.03 31.96 -7.92
N ALA A 301 -12.67 31.26 -6.85
CA ALA A 301 -13.32 30.03 -6.41
C ALA A 301 -13.57 30.04 -4.90
N ALA A 302 -14.61 29.33 -4.48
CA ALA A 302 -14.94 29.10 -3.08
C ALA A 302 -14.92 27.60 -2.79
N PHE A 303 -14.46 27.23 -1.60
CA PHE A 303 -14.44 25.85 -1.15
C PHE A 303 -15.01 25.76 0.26
N TYR A 304 -15.98 24.87 0.48
CA TYR A 304 -16.71 24.77 1.75
C TYR A 304 -15.75 24.62 2.93
N GLY A 305 -15.92 25.43 3.98
CA GLY A 305 -15.10 25.39 5.19
C GLY A 305 -13.65 25.88 5.01
N VAL A 306 -13.27 26.42 3.85
CA VAL A 306 -11.95 26.97 3.58
C VAL A 306 -11.95 28.49 3.74
N ALA A 307 -10.94 29.01 4.46
CA ALA A 307 -10.77 30.45 4.64
C ALA A 307 -10.34 31.13 3.34
N GLY A 308 -10.86 32.33 3.10
CA GLY A 308 -10.57 33.10 1.90
C GLY A 308 -9.15 33.59 1.82
N ASN A 309 -8.65 33.70 0.60
CA ASN A 309 -7.34 34.27 0.28
C ASN A 309 -7.45 35.07 -1.03
N ALA A 310 -7.84 36.34 -0.88
CA ALA A 310 -8.13 37.23 -2.01
C ALA A 310 -6.92 37.46 -2.94
N ALA A 311 -5.69 37.33 -2.44
CA ALA A 311 -4.47 37.45 -3.24
C ALA A 311 -4.36 36.34 -4.31
N TYR A 312 -4.98 35.19 -4.06
CA TYR A 312 -4.98 34.02 -4.95
C TYR A 312 -6.37 33.69 -5.50
N GLY A 313 -7.34 34.61 -5.39
CA GLY A 313 -8.70 34.39 -5.91
C GLY A 313 -9.54 33.40 -5.09
N ILE A 314 -9.19 33.10 -3.83
CA ILE A 314 -10.02 32.24 -2.98
C ILE A 314 -11.04 33.11 -2.22
N ASN A 315 -12.33 32.89 -2.48
CA ASN A 315 -13.41 33.50 -1.73
C ASN A 315 -13.51 32.88 -0.33
N ASN A 316 -13.85 33.71 0.67
CA ASN A 316 -13.96 33.22 2.04
C ASN A 316 -15.24 32.43 2.25
N ASP A 317 -15.09 31.14 2.57
CA ASP A 317 -16.22 30.23 2.76
C ASP A 317 -16.07 29.39 4.05
N SER A 318 -15.25 29.87 5.00
CA SER A 318 -14.91 29.16 6.24
C SER A 318 -16.09 28.87 7.17
N GLY A 319 -17.21 29.59 7.00
CA GLY A 319 -18.43 29.44 7.80
C GLY A 319 -19.53 28.61 7.12
N ASN A 320 -19.32 28.16 5.89
CA ASN A 320 -20.32 27.50 5.09
C ASN A 320 -20.19 25.98 5.19
N THR A 321 -21.26 25.32 5.65
CA THR A 321 -21.33 23.87 5.85
C THR A 321 -22.24 23.20 4.82
N GLY A 322 -22.45 23.83 3.65
CA GLY A 322 -23.30 23.30 2.58
C GLY A 322 -22.75 22.04 1.90
N GLY A 323 -21.46 21.72 2.08
CA GLY A 323 -20.80 20.52 1.59
C GLY A 323 -19.64 20.07 2.48
N PRO A 324 -19.02 18.90 2.19
CA PRO A 324 -17.80 18.45 2.87
C PRO A 324 -16.68 19.49 2.73
N VAL A 325 -15.88 19.67 3.79
CA VAL A 325 -14.79 20.66 3.80
C VAL A 325 -13.83 20.43 2.63
N GLY A 326 -13.51 21.49 1.89
CA GLY A 326 -12.65 21.46 0.71
C GLY A 326 -13.36 21.16 -0.61
N THR A 327 -14.65 20.82 -0.61
CA THR A 327 -15.40 20.69 -1.88
C THR A 327 -15.70 22.06 -2.49
N LEU A 328 -15.79 22.13 -3.83
CA LEU A 328 -16.10 23.38 -4.53
C LEU A 328 -17.53 23.85 -4.20
N ASP A 329 -17.64 25.10 -3.75
CA ASP A 329 -18.91 25.82 -3.74
C ASP A 329 -19.09 26.53 -5.09
N ALA A 330 -19.74 25.83 -6.02
CA ALA A 330 -20.00 26.33 -7.36
C ALA A 330 -20.86 27.60 -7.38
N SER A 331 -21.66 27.86 -6.33
CA SER A 331 -22.51 29.05 -6.26
C SER A 331 -21.73 30.34 -5.97
N ASN A 332 -20.55 30.20 -5.36
CA ASN A 332 -19.63 31.27 -4.99
C ASN A 332 -18.32 31.22 -5.79
N THR A 333 -18.31 30.51 -6.92
CA THR A 333 -17.18 30.36 -7.84
C THR A 333 -17.56 30.94 -9.20
N ASN A 334 -16.67 31.73 -9.81
CA ASN A 334 -16.89 32.20 -11.18
C ASN A 334 -16.03 31.50 -12.23
N ASP A 335 -15.06 30.68 -11.83
CA ASP A 335 -14.21 29.89 -12.71
C ASP A 335 -14.99 28.71 -13.32
N GLN A 336 -15.51 28.91 -14.54
CA GLN A 336 -16.30 27.89 -15.22
C GLN A 336 -15.46 26.68 -15.65
N ALA A 337 -14.18 26.86 -15.98
CA ALA A 337 -13.30 25.76 -16.36
C ALA A 337 -13.10 24.79 -15.17
N LEU A 338 -12.95 25.34 -13.96
CA LEU A 338 -12.90 24.54 -12.73
C LEU A 338 -14.24 23.86 -12.42
N ILE A 339 -15.36 24.58 -12.56
CA ILE A 339 -16.71 24.03 -12.35
C ILE A 339 -16.95 22.84 -13.31
N ASP A 340 -16.64 23.00 -14.60
CA ASP A 340 -16.82 21.96 -15.61
C ASP A 340 -15.97 20.73 -15.31
N THR A 341 -14.71 20.94 -14.90
CA THR A 341 -13.79 19.86 -14.56
C THR A 341 -14.28 19.06 -13.35
N ILE A 342 -14.66 19.74 -12.27
CA ILE A 342 -15.20 19.09 -11.07
C ILE A 342 -16.51 18.37 -11.39
N THR A 343 -17.37 18.95 -12.21
CA THR A 343 -18.62 18.32 -12.66
C THR A 343 -18.35 17.05 -13.47
N ALA A 344 -17.38 17.07 -14.39
CA ALA A 344 -16.97 15.90 -15.16
C ALA A 344 -16.46 14.77 -14.25
N ILE A 345 -15.63 15.11 -13.25
CA ILE A 345 -15.13 14.16 -12.26
C ILE A 345 -16.27 13.59 -11.39
N GLN A 346 -17.21 14.43 -10.95
CA GLN A 346 -18.39 13.98 -10.20
C GLN A 346 -19.24 13.01 -11.02
N ASN A 347 -19.41 13.27 -12.32
CA ASN A 347 -20.13 12.38 -13.22
C ASN A 347 -19.45 11.00 -13.32
N LEU A 348 -18.11 10.96 -13.41
CA LEU A 348 -17.34 9.70 -13.37
C LEU A 348 -17.55 8.92 -12.07
N ASN A 349 -17.57 9.63 -10.93
CA ASN A 349 -17.77 9.05 -9.60
C ASN A 349 -19.26 8.78 -9.27
N SER A 350 -20.17 8.93 -10.23
CA SER A 350 -21.61 8.69 -10.06
C SER A 350 -22.07 7.37 -10.71
N GLY A 351 -23.20 6.85 -10.26
CA GLY A 351 -23.84 5.66 -10.87
C GLY A 351 -23.50 4.32 -10.21
N SER A 352 -23.79 3.22 -10.91
CA SER A 352 -23.68 1.84 -10.37
C SER A 352 -22.26 1.27 -10.39
N HIS A 353 -21.35 1.89 -11.14
CA HIS A 353 -19.93 1.50 -11.24
C HIS A 353 -19.08 2.77 -11.22
N PRO A 354 -18.96 3.45 -10.06
CA PRO A 354 -18.26 4.72 -9.96
C PRO A 354 -16.79 4.56 -10.32
N ILE A 355 -16.27 5.50 -11.11
CA ILE A 355 -14.85 5.63 -11.42
C ILE A 355 -14.25 6.60 -10.40
N LYS A 356 -13.34 6.09 -9.55
CA LYS A 356 -12.66 6.91 -8.55
C LYS A 356 -11.49 7.66 -9.19
N THR A 357 -11.35 8.94 -8.93
CA THR A 357 -10.31 9.80 -9.53
C THR A 357 -9.27 10.20 -8.49
N TYR A 358 -8.04 9.73 -8.64
CA TYR A 358 -6.87 10.23 -7.93
C TYR A 358 -6.28 11.41 -8.68
N VAL A 359 -5.78 12.42 -7.97
CA VAL A 359 -5.21 13.64 -8.58
C VAL A 359 -3.77 13.79 -8.12
N ILE A 360 -2.84 13.93 -9.07
CA ILE A 360 -1.43 14.23 -8.82
C ILE A 360 -1.13 15.60 -9.42
N GLY A 361 -0.84 16.58 -8.57
CA GLY A 361 -0.31 17.88 -8.96
C GLY A 361 1.20 17.80 -9.19
N LEU A 362 1.67 18.13 -10.39
CA LEU A 362 3.08 18.10 -10.77
C LEU A 362 3.72 19.50 -10.78
N GLY A 363 4.91 19.63 -10.18
CA GLY A 363 5.74 20.85 -10.30
C GLY A 363 5.56 21.88 -9.19
N ALA A 364 6.19 23.04 -9.34
CA ALA A 364 6.25 24.08 -8.30
C ALA A 364 4.97 24.93 -8.22
N GLY A 365 4.21 25.06 -9.31
CA GLY A 365 2.98 25.86 -9.38
C GLY A 365 1.77 25.28 -8.63
N VAL A 366 1.89 24.04 -8.17
CA VAL A 366 0.86 23.28 -7.44
C VAL A 366 1.27 23.00 -5.98
N ASP A 367 2.42 23.51 -5.54
CA ASP A 367 2.85 23.45 -4.13
C ASP A 367 1.93 24.32 -3.27
N SER A 368 1.34 23.74 -2.22
CA SER A 368 0.39 24.44 -1.34
C SER A 368 0.96 25.65 -0.61
N THR A 369 2.29 25.72 -0.46
CA THR A 369 3.00 26.86 0.14
C THR A 369 3.28 27.97 -0.87
N ALA A 370 3.33 27.64 -2.16
CA ALA A 370 3.59 28.60 -3.25
C ALA A 370 2.29 29.12 -3.87
N ASN A 371 1.31 28.22 -4.11
CA ASN A 371 0.01 28.54 -4.68
C ASN A 371 -1.12 27.79 -3.93
N PRO A 372 -1.65 28.37 -2.85
CA PRO A 372 -2.72 27.74 -2.07
C PRO A 372 -4.03 27.55 -2.85
N ALA A 373 -4.26 28.32 -3.92
CA ALA A 373 -5.48 28.18 -4.73
C ALA A 373 -5.40 26.98 -5.68
N ALA A 374 -4.23 26.73 -6.28
CA ALA A 374 -4.03 25.52 -7.07
C ALA A 374 -4.19 24.26 -6.23
N TYR A 375 -3.59 24.23 -5.04
CA TYR A 375 -3.78 23.14 -4.09
C TYR A 375 -5.26 22.94 -3.74
N ALA A 376 -5.99 24.00 -3.38
CA ALA A 376 -7.41 23.89 -3.04
C ALA A 376 -8.26 23.35 -4.19
N ALA A 377 -8.00 23.79 -5.43
CA ALA A 377 -8.69 23.33 -6.62
C ALA A 377 -8.41 21.85 -6.93
N LEU A 378 -7.14 21.43 -6.94
CA LEU A 378 -6.76 20.03 -7.17
C LEU A 378 -7.29 19.11 -6.06
N ASN A 379 -7.29 19.59 -4.82
CA ASN A 379 -7.88 18.87 -3.70
C ASN A 379 -9.40 18.69 -3.87
N ALA A 380 -10.10 19.73 -4.31
CA ALA A 380 -11.52 19.66 -4.62
C ALA A 380 -11.82 18.65 -5.75
N MET A 381 -10.94 18.53 -6.75
CA MET A 381 -11.02 17.49 -7.78
C MET A 381 -10.88 16.08 -7.20
N ALA A 382 -9.92 15.85 -6.29
CA ALA A 382 -9.74 14.56 -5.63
C ALA A 382 -10.95 14.19 -4.73
N ILE A 383 -11.52 15.17 -4.02
CA ILE A 383 -12.74 14.97 -3.22
C ILE A 383 -13.92 14.63 -4.13
N ALA A 384 -14.10 15.37 -5.23
CA ALA A 384 -15.13 15.09 -6.24
C ALA A 384 -14.98 13.67 -6.82
N GLY A 385 -13.74 13.22 -7.00
CA GLY A 385 -13.38 11.89 -7.46
C GLY A 385 -13.51 10.76 -6.44
N GLY A 386 -13.89 11.07 -5.19
CA GLY A 386 -14.08 10.08 -4.13
C GLY A 386 -12.77 9.49 -3.57
N THR A 387 -11.63 10.15 -3.77
CA THR A 387 -10.30 9.71 -3.26
C THR A 387 -9.78 10.59 -2.12
N GLY A 388 -10.46 11.69 -1.83
CA GLY A 388 -10.32 12.44 -0.60
C GLY A 388 -9.32 13.58 -0.66
N GLN A 389 -8.06 13.34 -1.05
CA GLN A 389 -7.06 14.42 -1.16
C GLN A 389 -6.15 14.24 -2.37
N GLU A 390 -5.58 15.33 -2.87
CA GLU A 390 -4.59 15.31 -3.95
C GLU A 390 -3.18 14.89 -3.48
N TYR A 391 -2.34 14.50 -4.42
CA TYR A 391 -0.94 14.11 -4.20
C TYR A 391 0.00 15.16 -4.80
N PRO A 392 0.57 16.08 -4.00
CA PRO A 392 1.51 17.06 -4.50
C PRO A 392 2.86 16.42 -4.83
N ALA A 393 3.37 16.67 -6.03
CA ALA A 393 4.61 16.11 -6.55
C ALA A 393 5.49 17.19 -7.20
N ASN A 394 6.29 17.89 -6.40
CA ASN A 394 7.19 18.93 -6.87
C ASN A 394 8.55 18.41 -7.42
N ASN A 395 8.76 17.09 -7.40
CA ASN A 395 9.95 16.44 -7.94
C ASN A 395 9.67 14.98 -8.30
N VAL A 396 10.61 14.34 -9.02
CA VAL A 396 10.49 12.95 -9.48
C VAL A 396 10.29 11.94 -8.35
N SER A 397 10.95 12.14 -7.20
CA SER A 397 10.79 11.22 -6.06
C SER A 397 9.39 11.31 -5.47
N ALA A 398 8.85 12.51 -5.30
CA ALA A 398 7.49 12.72 -4.81
C ALA A 398 6.45 12.15 -5.77
N PHE A 399 6.65 12.31 -7.09
CA PHE A 399 5.80 11.71 -8.12
C PHE A 399 5.79 10.17 -8.04
N ASN A 400 6.97 9.55 -7.91
CA ASN A 400 7.07 8.10 -7.75
C ASN A 400 6.40 7.61 -6.47
N SER A 401 6.52 8.36 -5.36
CA SER A 401 5.83 8.05 -4.10
C SER A 401 4.31 8.15 -4.22
N ALA A 402 3.81 9.17 -4.92
CA ALA A 402 2.38 9.35 -5.20
C ALA A 402 1.82 8.17 -6.00
N LEU A 403 2.45 7.82 -7.12
CA LEU A 403 2.05 6.66 -7.93
C LEU A 403 2.09 5.35 -7.16
N SER A 404 3.10 5.15 -6.31
CA SER A 404 3.21 3.95 -5.48
C SER A 404 2.10 3.87 -4.42
N SER A 405 1.76 5.00 -3.78
CA SER A 405 0.66 5.06 -2.81
C SER A 405 -0.70 4.81 -3.48
N ILE A 406 -0.95 5.44 -4.63
CA ILE A 406 -2.18 5.25 -5.41
C ILE A 406 -2.30 3.79 -5.87
N ALA A 407 -1.23 3.21 -6.43
CA ALA A 407 -1.21 1.80 -6.81
C ALA A 407 -1.50 0.89 -5.60
N GLY A 408 -0.86 1.15 -4.46
CA GLY A 408 -1.10 0.42 -3.22
C GLY A 408 -2.55 0.50 -2.74
N GLN A 409 -3.18 1.69 -2.79
CA GLN A 409 -4.59 1.89 -2.43
C GLN A 409 -5.55 1.19 -3.40
N ILE A 410 -5.25 1.23 -4.70
CA ILE A 410 -5.98 0.46 -5.71
C ILE A 410 -5.85 -1.03 -5.36
N PHE A 411 -4.62 -1.55 -5.20
CA PHE A 411 -4.37 -2.95 -4.86
C PHE A 411 -5.02 -3.40 -3.54
N SER A 412 -5.05 -2.54 -2.52
CA SER A 412 -5.71 -2.84 -1.23
C SER A 412 -7.24 -2.78 -1.32
N SER A 413 -7.80 -1.98 -2.23
CA SER A 413 -9.26 -1.91 -2.44
C SER A 413 -9.81 -3.05 -3.30
N ILE A 414 -8.97 -3.64 -4.17
CA ILE A 414 -9.29 -4.86 -4.93
C ILE A 414 -8.99 -6.13 -4.14
N ALA A 415 -8.09 -6.04 -3.16
CA ALA A 415 -8.06 -6.94 -2.03
C ALA A 415 -9.31 -6.66 -1.20
N VAL A 416 -10.45 -7.19 -1.67
CA VAL A 416 -11.56 -7.47 -0.78
C VAL A 416 -10.96 -8.38 0.28
N SER A 417 -10.46 -7.82 1.40
CA SER A 417 -10.19 -8.60 2.60
C SER A 417 -11.57 -8.96 3.11
N ALA A 418 -12.15 -9.96 2.48
CA ALA A 418 -11.92 -11.25 3.02
C ALA A 418 -11.46 -11.24 4.50
N PRO A 419 -12.36 -11.18 5.50
CA PRO A 419 -11.99 -11.32 6.88
C PRO A 419 -11.05 -12.45 7.19
N VAL A 420 -10.22 -12.11 8.15
CA VAL A 420 -9.36 -13.00 8.87
C VAL A 420 -10.24 -14.01 9.63
N ALA A 421 -9.73 -15.22 9.77
CA ALA A 421 -10.48 -16.31 10.37
C ALA A 421 -10.96 -15.90 11.76
N PRO A 422 -12.14 -16.32 12.23
CA PRO A 422 -12.24 -16.75 13.60
C PRO A 422 -11.22 -17.86 13.84
N THR A 423 -10.00 -17.50 14.24
CA THR A 423 -9.41 -18.22 15.35
C THR A 423 -10.31 -17.94 16.55
N SER A 424 -11.37 -18.72 16.66
CA SER A 424 -12.27 -18.69 17.80
C SER A 424 -11.57 -19.32 19.00
N ILE A 425 -10.58 -18.64 19.56
CA ILE A 425 -9.81 -19.28 20.61
C ILE A 425 -10.63 -19.28 21.86
N THR A 426 -11.03 -20.49 22.28
CA THR A 426 -11.71 -20.66 23.54
C THR A 426 -10.71 -20.39 24.66
N GLY A 427 -10.75 -19.16 25.15
CA GLY A 427 -10.10 -18.73 26.36
C GLY A 427 -11.15 -18.41 27.41
N GLY A 428 -11.75 -19.43 28.02
CA GLY A 428 -12.96 -19.25 28.84
C GLY A 428 -14.23 -19.25 27.98
N SER A 429 -15.10 -18.25 28.14
CA SER A 429 -16.45 -18.21 27.53
C SER A 429 -16.58 -17.32 26.29
N LEU A 430 -15.45 -16.90 25.67
CA LEU A 430 -15.41 -15.96 24.54
C LEU A 430 -14.90 -16.60 23.25
N ILE A 431 -15.31 -16.03 22.12
CA ILE A 431 -14.82 -16.29 20.75
C ILE A 431 -14.24 -14.99 20.19
N TYR A 432 -13.04 -15.07 19.61
CA TYR A 432 -12.39 -13.93 18.95
C TYR A 432 -12.51 -14.03 17.43
N THR A 433 -12.66 -12.89 16.78
CA THR A 433 -12.76 -12.77 15.32
C THR A 433 -11.91 -11.62 14.83
N ALA A 434 -11.40 -11.72 13.62
CA ALA A 434 -10.59 -10.68 13.02
C ALA A 434 -11.16 -10.31 11.64
N THR A 435 -11.39 -9.04 11.38
CA THR A 435 -12.03 -8.58 10.13
C THR A 435 -11.46 -7.21 9.73
N SER A 436 -11.68 -6.77 8.48
CA SER A 436 -11.29 -5.43 8.04
C SER A 436 -12.37 -4.77 7.19
N ASP A 437 -12.46 -3.45 7.28
CA ASP A 437 -13.00 -2.59 6.23
C ASP A 437 -11.85 -2.09 5.37
N ASN A 438 -11.96 -2.22 4.05
CA ASN A 438 -10.98 -1.77 3.07
C ASN A 438 -11.52 -0.67 2.15
N ASN A 439 -12.69 -0.10 2.47
CA ASN A 439 -13.21 1.04 1.74
C ASN A 439 -12.32 2.27 2.01
N PRO A 440 -11.79 2.94 0.97
CA PRO A 440 -11.03 4.18 1.16
C PRO A 440 -11.82 5.22 1.98
N GLY A 441 -11.19 5.80 3.00
CA GLY A 441 -11.80 6.69 3.98
C GLY A 441 -12.41 5.98 5.20
N ALA A 442 -12.55 4.66 5.14
CA ALA A 442 -13.04 3.79 6.21
C ALA A 442 -12.10 2.61 6.47
N ILE A 443 -10.85 2.64 5.97
CA ILE A 443 -9.93 1.52 6.15
C ILE A 443 -9.64 1.31 7.64
N GLY A 444 -9.92 0.12 8.16
CA GLY A 444 -9.77 -0.20 9.57
C GLY A 444 -9.87 -1.70 9.85
N GLY A 445 -9.03 -2.20 10.75
CA GLY A 445 -9.06 -3.59 11.21
C GLY A 445 -9.84 -3.71 12.52
N HIS A 446 -10.47 -4.86 12.72
CA HIS A 446 -11.35 -5.15 13.84
C HIS A 446 -10.97 -6.48 14.46
N ILE A 447 -10.61 -6.48 15.74
CA ILE A 447 -10.43 -7.70 16.55
C ILE A 447 -11.52 -7.69 17.60
N GLN A 448 -12.49 -8.59 17.47
CA GLN A 448 -13.73 -8.55 18.25
C GLN A 448 -13.89 -9.80 19.09
N ALA A 449 -14.41 -9.65 20.31
CA ALA A 449 -14.78 -10.77 21.16
C ALA A 449 -16.30 -10.92 21.29
N TYR A 450 -16.77 -12.16 21.29
CA TYR A 450 -18.19 -12.49 21.43
C TYR A 450 -18.41 -13.48 22.57
N GLY A 451 -19.48 -13.28 23.33
CA GLY A 451 -19.93 -14.28 24.31
C GLY A 451 -20.44 -15.55 23.63
N THR A 452 -20.36 -16.69 24.32
CA THR A 452 -20.85 -17.98 23.79
C THR A 452 -22.13 -18.45 24.47
N VAL A 453 -22.97 -19.18 23.73
CA VAL A 453 -24.15 -19.85 24.28
C VAL A 453 -23.71 -20.95 25.26
N ALA A 454 -24.00 -20.77 26.55
CA ALA A 454 -23.55 -21.65 27.63
C ALA A 454 -24.47 -22.87 27.87
N LEU A 455 -25.79 -22.75 27.64
CA LEU A 455 -26.76 -23.85 27.68
C LEU A 455 -27.93 -23.58 26.72
N PRO A 456 -28.38 -24.56 25.91
CA PRO A 456 -29.55 -24.39 25.07
C PRO A 456 -30.82 -24.35 25.93
N SER A 457 -31.65 -23.32 25.74
CA SER A 457 -32.93 -23.15 26.46
C SER A 457 -34.08 -24.00 25.88
N SER A 458 -33.87 -24.60 24.70
CA SER A 458 -34.81 -25.45 23.97
C SER A 458 -34.08 -26.22 22.85
N SER A 459 -34.72 -27.22 22.25
CA SER A 459 -34.22 -27.92 21.05
C SER A 459 -34.12 -27.02 19.80
N ALA A 460 -34.66 -25.81 19.84
CA ALA A 460 -34.54 -24.79 18.78
C ALA A 460 -33.43 -23.75 19.08
N SER A 461 -32.70 -23.88 20.19
CA SER A 461 -31.61 -22.96 20.55
C SER A 461 -30.36 -23.20 19.69
N ALA A 462 -29.57 -22.14 19.47
CA ALA A 462 -28.27 -22.26 18.84
C ALA A 462 -27.35 -23.26 19.59
N PRO A 463 -26.46 -23.97 18.89
CA PRO A 463 -25.52 -24.91 19.52
C PRO A 463 -24.73 -24.27 20.68
N VAL A 464 -24.35 -25.09 21.68
CA VAL A 464 -23.40 -24.67 22.72
C VAL A 464 -22.10 -24.23 22.05
N GLY A 465 -21.56 -23.08 22.46
CA GLY A 465 -20.37 -22.50 21.83
C GLY A 465 -20.66 -21.64 20.60
N THR A 466 -21.91 -21.45 20.15
CA THR A 466 -22.22 -20.43 19.13
C THR A 466 -22.00 -19.03 19.70
N ALA A 467 -21.40 -18.13 18.90
CA ALA A 467 -21.27 -16.72 19.25
C ALA A 467 -22.66 -16.07 19.44
N SER A 468 -22.81 -15.24 20.47
CA SER A 468 -24.09 -14.66 20.89
C SER A 468 -23.94 -13.19 21.29
N GLY A 469 -24.95 -12.38 20.94
CA GLY A 469 -24.99 -10.95 21.24
C GLY A 469 -24.07 -10.09 20.35
N PRO A 470 -24.01 -8.77 20.59
CA PRO A 470 -23.01 -7.88 19.99
C PRO A 470 -21.61 -8.20 20.50
N ALA A 471 -20.57 -7.68 19.83
CA ALA A 471 -19.21 -7.79 20.32
C ALA A 471 -19.09 -7.17 21.73
N VAL A 472 -18.42 -7.88 22.63
CA VAL A 472 -18.13 -7.44 24.00
C VAL A 472 -17.11 -6.30 23.98
N TRP A 473 -16.17 -6.35 23.04
CA TRP A 473 -15.19 -5.32 22.77
C TRP A 473 -14.69 -5.44 21.32
N ASP A 474 -14.12 -4.36 20.79
CA ASP A 474 -13.42 -4.30 19.50
C ASP A 474 -12.10 -3.53 19.69
N ALA A 475 -10.98 -4.22 19.49
CA ALA A 475 -9.66 -3.71 19.82
C ALA A 475 -9.29 -2.41 19.07
N GLY A 476 -9.84 -2.14 17.88
CA GLY A 476 -9.51 -0.91 17.15
C GLY A 476 -10.14 0.37 17.72
N ALA A 477 -11.04 0.24 18.70
CA ALA A 477 -11.71 1.38 19.32
C ALA A 477 -10.73 2.31 20.08
N PRO A 478 -10.87 3.64 19.95
CA PRO A 478 -9.96 4.60 20.56
C PRO A 478 -9.95 4.57 22.10
N SER A 479 -10.99 4.03 22.73
CA SER A 479 -11.05 3.82 24.18
C SER A 479 -10.19 2.66 24.67
N LEU A 480 -9.84 1.70 23.81
CA LEU A 480 -9.06 0.50 24.15
C LEU A 480 -7.59 0.59 23.73
N MET A 481 -7.28 1.43 22.72
CA MET A 481 -5.91 1.73 22.26
C MET A 481 -5.66 3.22 22.07
N SER A 482 -6.01 4.04 23.05
CA SER A 482 -5.80 5.49 22.97
C SER A 482 -4.35 5.87 22.60
N ALA A 483 -4.15 7.03 21.99
CA ALA A 483 -2.81 7.54 21.65
C ALA A 483 -1.86 7.56 22.86
N ALA A 484 -2.37 7.89 24.05
CA ALA A 484 -1.62 7.85 25.31
C ALA A 484 -1.17 6.42 25.67
N THR A 485 -2.07 5.44 25.55
CA THR A 485 -1.76 4.03 25.76
C THR A 485 -0.69 3.58 24.76
N ARG A 486 -0.88 3.86 23.46
CA ARG A 486 0.07 3.49 22.40
C ARG A 486 1.45 4.11 22.61
N GLN A 487 1.55 5.38 23.03
CA GLN A 487 2.84 6.02 23.33
C GLN A 487 3.65 5.24 24.39
N THR A 488 2.98 4.64 25.37
CA THR A 488 3.63 3.88 26.46
C THR A 488 3.73 2.37 26.20
N ALA A 489 2.98 1.84 25.22
CA ALA A 489 2.82 0.41 24.99
C ALA A 489 3.29 -0.07 23.61
N LEU A 490 3.68 0.83 22.69
CA LEU A 490 4.32 0.44 21.44
C LEU A 490 5.84 0.39 21.61
N PHE A 491 6.37 -0.80 21.37
CA PHE A 491 7.75 -1.18 21.57
C PHE A 491 8.46 -1.44 20.25
N SER A 492 9.78 -1.33 20.27
CA SER A 492 10.63 -1.88 19.24
C SER A 492 11.91 -2.46 19.85
N THR A 493 12.63 -3.21 19.01
CA THR A 493 13.92 -3.79 19.38
C THR A 493 15.01 -2.73 19.36
N THR A 494 15.84 -2.71 20.40
CA THR A 494 17.04 -1.85 20.46
C THR A 494 18.13 -2.37 19.51
N GLY A 495 19.25 -1.65 19.38
CA GLY A 495 20.37 -2.11 18.55
C GLY A 495 20.96 -3.46 19.00
N THR A 496 21.42 -4.27 18.06
CA THR A 496 22.12 -5.54 18.36
C THR A 496 23.46 -5.28 19.01
N ALA A 497 23.66 -5.87 20.19
CA ALA A 497 24.94 -5.80 20.88
C ALA A 497 26.01 -6.64 20.13
N SER A 498 27.25 -6.16 20.15
CA SER A 498 28.38 -6.88 19.53
C SER A 498 28.51 -8.29 20.12
N GLY A 499 28.65 -9.31 19.27
CA GLY A 499 28.80 -10.71 19.68
C GLY A 499 27.50 -11.44 20.06
N SER A 500 26.33 -10.81 19.91
CA SER A 500 25.02 -11.45 20.15
C SER A 500 24.44 -12.10 18.89
N GLY A 501 23.34 -12.86 19.01
CA GLY A 501 22.64 -13.46 17.87
C GLY A 501 22.19 -12.43 16.83
N LEU A 502 22.09 -12.84 15.56
CA LEU A 502 21.70 -11.96 14.46
C LEU A 502 20.34 -11.28 14.74
N GLY A 503 20.28 -9.96 14.62
CA GLY A 503 19.07 -9.17 14.85
C GLY A 503 18.54 -9.18 16.29
N SER A 504 19.32 -9.70 17.25
CA SER A 504 18.94 -9.70 18.67
C SER A 504 18.95 -8.29 19.28
N GLY A 505 18.22 -8.09 20.38
CA GLY A 505 18.23 -6.84 21.14
C GLY A 505 17.26 -6.85 22.32
N THR A 506 17.45 -5.90 23.24
CA THR A 506 16.47 -5.61 24.29
C THR A 506 15.25 -4.89 23.71
N ILE A 507 14.20 -4.70 24.52
CA ILE A 507 12.98 -4.00 24.12
C ILE A 507 12.91 -2.64 24.81
N ASP A 508 12.52 -1.60 24.07
CA ASP A 508 12.17 -0.29 24.62
C ASP A 508 11.01 0.33 23.82
N THR A 509 10.35 1.34 24.40
CA THR A 509 9.23 2.04 23.74
C THR A 509 9.73 2.82 22.52
N LEU A 510 8.86 2.98 21.51
CA LEU A 510 9.16 3.81 20.34
C LEU A 510 9.50 5.25 20.74
N ASN A 511 8.82 5.79 21.76
CA ASN A 511 9.12 7.12 22.29
C ASN A 511 10.55 7.19 22.85
N ASN A 512 11.00 6.16 23.56
CA ASN A 512 12.37 6.11 24.09
C ASN A 512 13.43 5.98 23.00
N ILE A 513 13.16 5.18 21.96
CA ILE A 513 14.09 4.98 20.86
C ILE A 513 14.17 6.23 19.97
N GLY A 514 13.06 6.92 19.73
CA GLY A 514 12.97 8.00 18.73
C GLY A 514 12.98 9.43 19.26
N ASN A 515 12.47 9.69 20.48
CA ASN A 515 12.16 11.06 20.93
C ASN A 515 12.68 11.42 22.34
N ASN A 516 12.99 10.44 23.20
CA ASN A 516 13.51 10.69 24.54
C ASN A 516 15.05 10.64 24.54
N SER A 517 15.70 11.79 24.34
CA SER A 517 17.16 11.91 24.35
C SER A 517 17.86 11.53 25.66
N SER A 518 17.10 11.38 26.76
CA SER A 518 17.61 10.91 28.05
C SER A 518 17.55 9.39 28.20
N SER A 519 16.90 8.67 27.28
CA SER A 519 16.88 7.21 27.30
C SER A 519 18.27 6.66 26.91
N PRO A 520 18.78 5.62 27.61
CA PRO A 520 20.00 4.93 27.18
C PRO A 520 19.85 4.24 25.82
N ASN A 521 18.63 4.01 25.34
CA ASN A 521 18.33 3.38 24.06
C ASN A 521 17.94 4.39 22.97
N TYR A 522 18.09 5.69 23.23
CA TYR A 522 17.81 6.74 22.25
C TYR A 522 18.67 6.55 21.00
N SER A 523 18.02 6.30 19.87
CA SER A 523 18.64 5.95 18.60
C SER A 523 17.81 6.47 17.43
N PRO A 524 17.73 7.81 17.23
CA PRO A 524 16.94 8.42 16.17
C PRO A 524 17.33 7.96 14.76
N SER A 525 18.59 7.54 14.56
CA SER A 525 19.07 6.97 13.30
C SER A 525 18.36 5.69 12.86
N ALA A 526 17.69 4.98 13.78
CA ALA A 526 16.92 3.78 13.45
C ALA A 526 15.71 4.06 12.55
N PHE A 527 15.20 5.29 12.59
CA PHE A 527 14.09 5.75 11.75
C PHE A 527 14.54 6.19 10.37
N ALA A 528 15.86 6.33 10.13
CA ALA A 528 16.45 6.72 8.85
C ALA A 528 15.69 7.87 8.14
N LEU A 529 15.24 8.86 8.91
CA LEU A 529 14.34 9.91 8.42
C LEU A 529 15.02 10.72 7.32
N SER A 530 14.39 10.75 6.14
CA SER A 530 14.61 11.78 5.13
C SER A 530 13.53 12.85 5.28
N ALA A 531 13.88 13.98 5.91
CA ALA A 531 12.91 15.03 6.22
C ALA A 531 12.18 15.56 4.97
N THR A 532 10.87 15.67 5.07
CA THR A 532 9.99 16.27 4.04
C THR A 532 9.13 17.36 4.68
N THR A 533 8.37 18.10 3.86
CA THR A 533 7.42 19.11 4.35
C THR A 533 6.42 18.53 5.36
N CYS A 534 5.84 17.36 5.06
CA CYS A 534 4.86 16.71 5.94
C CYS A 534 5.48 15.86 7.05
N VAL A 535 6.75 15.46 6.93
CA VAL A 535 7.47 14.71 7.98
C VAL A 535 8.81 15.40 8.27
N PRO A 536 8.78 16.55 8.96
CA PRO A 536 9.99 17.33 9.18
C PRO A 536 10.90 16.74 10.27
N ASN A 537 10.37 15.89 11.14
CA ASN A 537 11.11 15.30 12.26
C ASN A 537 10.50 13.97 12.75
N ILE A 538 11.24 13.26 13.61
CA ILE A 538 10.82 11.96 14.17
C ILE A 538 9.64 12.11 15.13
N SER A 539 9.50 13.24 15.83
CA SER A 539 8.35 13.47 16.71
C SER A 539 7.04 13.50 15.91
N THR A 540 7.04 14.03 14.68
CA THR A 540 5.92 13.92 13.74
C THR A 540 5.68 12.47 13.30
N ILE A 541 6.74 11.70 13.03
CA ILE A 541 6.63 10.24 12.75
C ILE A 541 5.85 9.53 13.85
N LEU A 542 6.29 9.75 15.07
CA LEU A 542 5.74 9.11 16.24
C LEU A 542 4.31 9.58 16.53
N ALA A 543 4.00 10.87 16.33
CA ALA A 543 2.67 11.41 16.53
C ALA A 543 1.61 10.66 15.71
N TYR A 544 1.80 10.51 14.38
CA TYR A 544 0.83 9.74 13.58
C TYR A 544 0.89 8.23 13.84
N THR A 545 2.05 7.71 14.25
CA THR A 545 2.17 6.28 14.59
C THR A 545 1.30 5.96 15.80
N PHE A 546 1.28 6.83 16.81
CA PHE A 546 0.45 6.68 18.00
C PHE A 546 -1.01 7.09 17.77
N ASP A 547 -1.25 8.11 16.95
CA ASP A 547 -2.58 8.57 16.57
C ASP A 547 -2.72 8.69 15.03
N PRO A 548 -3.34 7.71 14.37
CA PRO A 548 -3.51 7.73 12.93
C PRO A 548 -4.37 8.88 12.39
N SER A 549 -5.15 9.52 13.27
CA SER A 549 -6.00 10.67 12.92
C SER A 549 -5.28 12.01 13.07
N PHE A 550 -4.04 11.98 13.57
CA PHE A 550 -3.21 13.16 13.82
C PHE A 550 -3.28 14.16 12.66
N ASN A 551 -3.54 15.43 12.99
CA ASN A 551 -3.60 16.55 12.04
C ASN A 551 -4.68 16.43 10.96
N THR A 552 -5.73 15.61 11.18
CA THR A 552 -6.86 15.49 10.26
C THR A 552 -8.08 16.23 10.82
N ALA A 553 -8.79 16.97 9.97
CA ALA A 553 -10.03 17.64 10.34
C ALA A 553 -11.06 16.64 10.90
N GLY A 554 -11.67 16.96 12.04
CA GLY A 554 -12.66 16.11 12.70
C GLY A 554 -12.07 15.05 13.66
N ASP A 555 -10.75 15.03 13.84
CA ASP A 555 -10.12 14.26 14.90
C ASP A 555 -10.65 14.70 16.28
N SER A 556 -11.13 13.72 17.03
CA SER A 556 -11.74 13.89 18.34
C SER A 556 -10.98 13.12 19.42
N THR A 557 -9.86 12.50 19.06
CA THR A 557 -9.01 11.78 20.00
C THR A 557 -8.37 12.76 21.00
N PRO A 558 -8.09 12.33 22.24
CA PRO A 558 -7.67 13.25 23.31
C PRO A 558 -6.40 14.03 22.97
N ASN A 559 -6.59 15.35 22.83
CA ASN A 559 -5.63 16.43 22.63
C ASN A 559 -4.14 16.03 22.66
N ILE A 560 -3.59 15.83 21.47
CA ILE A 560 -2.19 15.63 21.11
C ILE A 560 -1.22 16.62 21.79
N SER A 561 -1.67 17.84 22.13
CA SER A 561 -0.84 18.82 22.85
C SER A 561 -0.53 18.40 24.30
N GLY A 562 -1.38 17.58 24.91
CA GLY A 562 -1.19 17.05 26.27
C GLY A 562 -0.18 15.88 26.33
N LEU A 563 0.16 15.29 25.18
CA LEU A 563 1.10 14.17 25.05
C LEU A 563 2.50 14.61 24.59
N GLY A 564 2.72 15.91 24.42
CA GLY A 564 4.00 16.49 24.02
C GLY A 564 4.33 16.36 22.53
N PHE A 565 3.33 16.08 21.68
CA PHE A 565 3.53 16.04 20.23
C PHE A 565 3.53 17.44 19.61
N PRO A 566 4.27 17.64 18.50
CA PRO A 566 4.23 18.91 17.78
C PRO A 566 2.84 19.18 17.18
N SER A 567 2.52 20.44 16.92
CA SER A 567 1.40 20.78 16.03
C SER A 567 1.66 20.16 14.65
N GLY A 568 0.63 19.59 14.04
CA GLY A 568 0.75 19.06 12.69
C GLY A 568 0.96 20.16 11.64
N VAL A 569 1.47 19.77 10.48
CA VAL A 569 1.79 20.69 9.39
C VAL A 569 0.53 20.98 8.58
N ALA A 570 0.16 22.24 8.40
CA ALA A 570 -1.03 22.61 7.64
C ALA A 570 -0.99 22.02 6.21
N GLY A 571 -2.11 21.44 5.75
CA GLY A 571 -2.20 20.79 4.44
C GLY A 571 -1.69 19.34 4.38
N CYS A 572 -1.12 18.80 5.47
CA CYS A 572 -0.70 17.40 5.54
C CYS A 572 -1.75 16.55 6.26
N SER A 573 -2.37 15.60 5.55
CA SER A 573 -3.22 14.55 6.15
C SER A 573 -2.45 13.24 6.28
N TYR A 574 -2.59 12.57 7.42
CA TYR A 574 -1.86 11.33 7.74
C TYR A 574 -2.78 10.09 7.76
N LEU A 575 -4.06 10.27 7.43
CA LEU A 575 -5.04 9.17 7.42
C LEU A 575 -4.71 8.09 6.38
N ALA A 576 -4.12 8.43 5.23
CA ALA A 576 -3.79 7.45 4.18
C ALA A 576 -4.96 6.50 3.81
N GLY A 577 -6.20 7.03 3.76
CA GLY A 577 -7.42 6.26 3.50
C GLY A 577 -8.02 5.54 4.72
N ARG A 578 -7.42 5.66 5.91
CA ARG A 578 -7.93 5.07 7.16
C ARG A 578 -9.20 5.73 7.66
N GLN A 579 -9.95 4.97 8.45
CA GLN A 579 -11.10 5.48 9.19
C GLN A 579 -10.66 6.50 10.24
N LEU A 580 -11.25 7.69 10.19
CA LEU A 580 -11.04 8.75 11.18
C LEU A 580 -11.41 8.26 12.59
N ASN A 581 -10.56 8.57 13.58
CA ASN A 581 -10.63 8.15 14.98
C ASN A 581 -10.48 6.63 15.23
N TRP A 582 -10.07 5.84 14.23
CA TRP A 582 -9.85 4.40 14.37
C TRP A 582 -8.36 4.07 14.53
N MET A 583 -8.00 3.28 15.54
CA MET A 583 -6.60 3.13 15.95
C MET A 583 -5.87 2.00 15.21
N LEU A 584 -6.58 0.97 14.76
CA LEU A 584 -6.00 -0.23 14.15
C LEU A 584 -6.00 -0.15 12.61
N GLY A 585 -4.88 -0.51 11.97
CA GLY A 585 -4.81 -0.66 10.50
C GLY A 585 -5.69 -1.80 10.01
N SER A 586 -5.90 -1.94 8.70
CA SER A 586 -6.60 -3.13 8.21
C SER A 586 -5.78 -4.41 8.41
N LEU A 587 -6.45 -5.54 8.28
CA LEU A 587 -5.84 -6.87 8.32
C LEU A 587 -5.82 -7.47 6.90
N SER A 588 -4.73 -8.13 6.56
CA SER A 588 -4.55 -8.89 5.32
C SER A 588 -4.93 -10.37 5.52
N PRO A 589 -5.12 -11.15 4.43
CA PRO A 589 -5.29 -12.61 4.53
C PRO A 589 -4.10 -13.33 5.20
N ASN A 590 -2.93 -12.70 5.24
CA ASN A 590 -1.69 -13.23 5.80
C ASN A 590 -1.45 -12.78 7.25
N ASP A 591 -2.28 -11.86 7.76
CA ASP A 591 -2.26 -11.52 9.18
C ASP A 591 -2.76 -12.69 10.04
N HIS A 592 -2.15 -12.84 11.22
CA HIS A 592 -2.42 -13.98 12.10
C HIS A 592 -2.98 -13.52 13.45
N VAL A 593 -3.78 -14.38 14.08
CA VAL A 593 -4.41 -14.11 15.38
C VAL A 593 -4.29 -15.35 16.25
N GLN A 594 -3.73 -15.19 17.45
CA GLN A 594 -3.49 -16.28 18.37
C GLN A 594 -3.74 -15.87 19.83
N TYR A 595 -4.22 -16.80 20.64
CA TYR A 595 -4.49 -16.59 22.05
C TYR A 595 -3.36 -17.18 22.85
N LEU A 596 -2.87 -16.38 23.78
CA LEU A 596 -1.80 -16.72 24.68
C LEU A 596 -2.39 -16.96 26.07
N GLY A 597 -2.73 -18.22 26.34
CA GLY A 597 -3.07 -18.71 27.67
C GLY A 597 -1.82 -19.09 28.49
N PRO A 598 -1.98 -19.63 29.70
CA PRO A 598 -0.84 -20.14 30.49
C PRO A 598 -0.03 -21.23 29.77
N PRO A 599 1.28 -21.38 30.05
CA PRO A 599 2.10 -22.46 29.49
C PRO A 599 1.56 -23.85 29.87
N GLY A 600 1.52 -24.77 28.90
CA GLY A 600 0.87 -26.07 29.12
C GLY A 600 1.18 -27.16 28.09
N ASN A 601 2.24 -27.02 27.30
CA ASN A 601 2.59 -27.97 26.25
C ASN A 601 2.99 -29.33 26.83
N ALA A 602 2.18 -30.36 26.56
CA ALA A 602 2.39 -31.71 27.08
C ALA A 602 3.71 -32.34 26.60
N ASN A 603 4.18 -31.98 25.40
CA ASN A 603 5.41 -32.52 24.82
C ASN A 603 6.67 -32.02 25.57
N LEU A 604 6.55 -30.97 26.39
CA LEU A 604 7.66 -30.38 27.13
C LEU A 604 7.73 -30.86 28.59
N LEU A 605 6.74 -31.64 29.07
CA LEU A 605 6.68 -32.09 30.47
C LEU A 605 7.85 -32.99 30.88
N GLY A 606 8.46 -33.69 29.93
CA GLY A 606 9.65 -34.52 30.17
C GLY A 606 10.97 -33.74 30.23
N ILE A 607 10.95 -32.45 29.91
CA ILE A 607 12.13 -31.59 29.89
C ILE A 607 12.26 -30.90 31.25
N GLY A 608 13.46 -30.92 31.84
CA GLY A 608 13.73 -30.34 33.15
C GLY A 608 13.26 -28.88 33.26
N GLY A 609 12.79 -28.47 34.44
CA GLY A 609 12.37 -27.08 34.71
C GLY A 609 11.00 -26.65 34.18
N TYR A 610 10.46 -27.30 33.14
CA TYR A 610 9.23 -26.85 32.47
C TYR A 610 8.01 -26.84 33.40
N VAL A 611 7.88 -27.85 34.26
CA VAL A 611 6.76 -27.95 35.21
C VAL A 611 6.73 -26.77 36.19
N SER A 612 7.89 -26.32 36.65
CA SER A 612 8.00 -25.15 37.54
C SER A 612 7.66 -23.86 36.80
N PHE A 613 8.17 -23.70 35.58
CA PHE A 613 7.85 -22.57 34.72
C PHE A 613 6.34 -22.47 34.43
N ALA A 614 5.72 -23.58 34.03
CA ALA A 614 4.28 -23.63 33.75
C ALA A 614 3.44 -23.33 35.00
N ARG A 615 3.85 -23.83 36.17
CA ARG A 615 3.19 -23.51 37.44
C ARG A 615 3.32 -22.02 37.78
N ASN A 616 4.48 -21.43 37.63
CA ASN A 616 4.68 -20.02 37.97
C ASN A 616 3.92 -19.06 37.06
N ASN A 617 3.62 -19.49 35.83
CA ASN A 617 2.87 -18.69 34.86
C ASN A 617 1.39 -19.11 34.76
N SER A 618 0.90 -19.98 35.63
CA SER A 618 -0.48 -20.48 35.57
C SER A 618 -1.54 -19.38 35.74
N GLY A 619 -1.20 -18.32 36.48
CA GLY A 619 -2.08 -17.19 36.76
C GLY A 619 -1.92 -15.98 35.83
N ARG A 620 -1.04 -16.03 34.82
CA ARG A 620 -0.75 -14.87 33.95
C ARG A 620 -2.02 -14.38 33.23
N GLU A 621 -2.09 -13.08 33.00
CA GLU A 621 -3.12 -12.48 32.14
C GLU A 621 -3.14 -13.17 30.77
N LYS A 622 -4.35 -13.43 30.27
CA LYS A 622 -4.59 -14.11 29.00
C LYS A 622 -4.66 -13.05 27.91
N LEU A 623 -3.92 -13.25 26.83
CA LEU A 623 -3.83 -12.25 25.76
C LEU A 623 -4.38 -12.78 24.44
N VAL A 624 -4.88 -11.89 23.59
CA VAL A 624 -5.07 -12.13 22.16
C VAL A 624 -3.98 -11.37 21.42
N LEU A 625 -3.13 -12.11 20.72
CA LEU A 625 -2.06 -11.63 19.87
C LEU A 625 -2.55 -11.52 18.42
N PHE A 626 -2.17 -10.47 17.72
CA PHE A 626 -2.50 -10.32 16.30
C PHE A 626 -1.54 -9.38 15.57
N THR A 627 -1.39 -9.57 14.26
CA THR A 627 -0.67 -8.64 13.39
C THR A 627 -1.65 -7.74 12.63
N SER A 628 -1.17 -6.59 12.18
CA SER A 628 -1.91 -5.69 11.28
C SER A 628 -0.97 -5.03 10.29
N ASN A 629 -1.53 -4.56 9.18
CA ASN A 629 -0.79 -3.85 8.15
C ASN A 629 -0.20 -2.49 8.61
N ASP A 630 -0.61 -1.99 9.78
CA ASP A 630 0.04 -0.86 10.43
C ASP A 630 1.41 -1.20 11.05
N GLY A 631 1.90 -2.42 10.82
CA GLY A 631 3.30 -2.79 11.01
C GLY A 631 3.61 -3.23 12.44
N PHE A 632 2.62 -3.65 13.21
CA PHE A 632 2.81 -4.11 14.58
C PHE A 632 2.24 -5.52 14.79
N LEU A 633 2.93 -6.28 15.64
CA LEU A 633 2.37 -7.40 16.38
C LEU A 633 1.81 -6.84 17.69
N TYR A 634 0.49 -6.91 17.87
CA TYR A 634 -0.23 -6.46 19.05
C TYR A 634 -0.55 -7.58 20.01
N ALA A 635 -0.78 -7.21 21.27
CA ALA A 635 -1.41 -8.01 22.28
C ALA A 635 -2.44 -7.19 23.05
N VAL A 636 -3.65 -7.73 23.19
CA VAL A 636 -4.73 -7.17 23.99
C VAL A 636 -5.14 -8.13 25.10
N ASP A 637 -5.65 -7.59 26.21
CA ASP A 637 -6.28 -8.37 27.27
C ASP A 637 -7.47 -9.14 26.65
N ALA A 638 -7.45 -10.47 26.79
CA ALA A 638 -8.46 -11.32 26.15
C ALA A 638 -9.88 -11.12 26.73
N THR A 639 -10.00 -10.55 27.91
CA THR A 639 -11.28 -10.27 28.58
C THR A 639 -11.81 -8.89 28.24
N THR A 640 -10.96 -7.86 28.22
CA THR A 640 -11.39 -6.46 28.10
C THR A 640 -11.09 -5.80 26.75
N GLY A 641 -10.18 -6.38 25.95
CA GLY A 641 -9.73 -5.81 24.68
C GLY A 641 -8.74 -4.63 24.80
N ASN A 642 -8.33 -4.28 26.03
CA ASN A 642 -7.35 -3.20 26.24
C ASN A 642 -5.99 -3.56 25.64
N LEU A 643 -5.33 -2.61 24.98
CA LEU A 643 -3.93 -2.76 24.55
C LEU A 643 -3.02 -3.00 25.74
N VAL A 644 -2.30 -4.13 25.69
CA VAL A 644 -1.23 -4.45 26.66
C VAL A 644 0.12 -4.04 26.08
N TRP A 645 0.38 -4.43 24.83
CA TRP A 645 1.59 -4.02 24.11
C TRP A 645 1.42 -4.15 22.59
N GLY A 646 2.20 -3.39 21.83
CA GLY A 646 2.44 -3.60 20.41
C GLY A 646 3.94 -3.61 20.15
N TRP A 647 4.42 -4.39 19.20
CA TRP A 647 5.84 -4.51 18.90
C TRP A 647 6.10 -4.49 17.39
N MET A 648 7.13 -3.73 17.00
CA MET A 648 7.67 -3.70 15.64
C MET A 648 9.17 -4.02 15.65
N PRO A 649 9.69 -4.86 14.73
CA PRO A 649 11.11 -5.08 14.57
C PRO A 649 11.86 -3.78 14.26
N ARG A 650 13.09 -3.65 14.78
CA ARG A 650 13.93 -2.47 14.52
C ARG A 650 14.12 -2.18 13.04
N SER A 651 14.22 -3.22 12.21
CA SER A 651 14.41 -3.11 10.76
C SER A 651 13.25 -2.43 10.04
N PHE A 652 12.07 -2.36 10.66
CA PHE A 652 10.89 -1.74 10.06
C PHE A 652 10.71 -0.27 10.45
N LEU A 653 11.45 0.22 11.46
CA LEU A 653 11.34 1.62 11.92
C LEU A 653 11.60 2.64 10.82
N ALA A 654 12.56 2.34 9.93
CA ALA A 654 12.87 3.20 8.78
C ALA A 654 11.69 3.37 7.82
N ASN A 655 10.78 2.39 7.77
CA ASN A 655 9.65 2.43 6.85
C ASN A 655 8.54 3.37 7.36
N LEU A 656 8.46 3.64 8.66
CA LEU A 656 7.43 4.51 9.23
C LEU A 656 7.36 5.87 8.54
N GLN A 657 8.49 6.40 8.04
CA GLN A 657 8.53 7.67 7.31
C GLN A 657 7.62 7.72 6.06
N TYR A 658 7.25 6.57 5.50
CA TYR A 658 6.36 6.44 4.34
C TYR A 658 4.88 6.34 4.73
N TYR A 659 4.43 7.17 5.67
CA TYR A 659 3.11 7.05 6.33
C TYR A 659 1.90 7.02 5.39
N THR A 660 1.99 7.57 4.18
CA THR A 660 0.91 7.55 3.16
C THR A 660 0.79 6.23 2.40
N SER A 661 1.81 5.37 2.48
CA SER A 661 1.84 4.05 1.82
C SER A 661 2.25 2.92 2.76
N PHE A 662 2.60 3.22 4.01
CA PHE A 662 3.12 2.26 4.97
C PHE A 662 2.19 1.05 5.13
N GLN A 663 0.89 1.29 5.24
CA GLN A 663 -0.12 0.24 5.43
C GLN A 663 -0.26 -0.68 4.20
N THR A 664 0.19 -0.23 3.03
CA THR A 664 0.22 -1.05 1.81
C THR A 664 1.49 -1.89 1.70
N GLY A 665 2.51 -1.60 2.52
CA GLY A 665 3.77 -2.33 2.53
C GLY A 665 3.69 -3.73 3.14
N GLN A 666 2.56 -4.07 3.79
CA GLN A 666 2.28 -5.39 4.33
C GLN A 666 3.45 -5.97 5.15
N TYR A 667 4.06 -5.13 5.99
CA TYR A 667 5.33 -5.47 6.64
C TYR A 667 5.26 -6.70 7.55
N PHE A 668 4.08 -7.02 8.07
CA PHE A 668 3.84 -8.21 8.90
C PHE A 668 3.13 -9.34 8.16
N ASP A 669 3.02 -9.29 6.82
CA ASP A 669 2.60 -10.46 6.05
C ASP A 669 3.56 -11.62 6.35
N GLY A 670 3.00 -12.65 6.97
CA GLY A 670 3.74 -13.72 7.64
C GLY A 670 3.04 -14.14 8.93
N ALA A 671 2.70 -15.42 9.02
CA ALA A 671 2.08 -15.92 10.25
C ALA A 671 3.10 -16.02 11.40
N PHE A 672 2.58 -16.13 12.62
CA PHE A 672 3.37 -16.41 13.81
C PHE A 672 2.78 -17.57 14.60
N THR A 673 3.59 -18.13 15.49
CA THR A 673 3.19 -19.12 16.50
C THR A 673 3.73 -18.73 17.86
N THR A 674 3.23 -19.36 18.90
CA THR A 674 3.76 -19.22 20.26
C THR A 674 4.34 -20.53 20.73
N THR A 675 5.51 -20.48 21.36
CA THR A 675 6.13 -21.66 21.97
C THR A 675 6.77 -21.31 23.30
N ASP A 676 6.93 -22.31 24.16
CA ASP A 676 7.82 -22.20 25.29
C ASP A 676 9.17 -22.80 24.90
N ALA A 677 10.25 -22.09 25.21
CA ALA A 677 11.60 -22.55 24.93
C ALA A 677 12.53 -22.31 26.12
N ALA A 678 13.47 -23.23 26.32
CA ALA A 678 14.54 -23.09 27.29
C ALA A 678 15.90 -22.99 26.60
N ASP A 679 16.77 -22.15 27.16
CA ASP A 679 18.20 -22.28 26.93
C ASP A 679 18.74 -23.39 27.84
N THR A 680 19.07 -24.54 27.25
CA THR A 680 19.65 -25.68 27.99
C THR A 680 21.18 -25.74 27.85
N SER A 681 21.80 -24.75 27.18
CA SER A 681 23.25 -24.74 26.93
C SER A 681 24.07 -24.39 28.19
N THR A 682 23.43 -23.75 29.18
CA THR A 682 24.09 -23.25 30.41
C THR A 682 23.82 -24.11 31.65
N SER A 683 22.79 -24.98 31.66
CA SER A 683 22.49 -25.89 32.77
C SER A 683 21.57 -27.07 32.36
N PRO A 684 21.89 -28.32 32.72
CA PRO A 684 20.98 -29.47 32.58
C PRO A 684 19.74 -29.41 33.49
N GLN A 685 19.71 -28.49 34.46
CA GLN A 685 18.53 -28.16 35.28
C GLN A 685 18.01 -26.81 34.80
N ALA A 686 17.04 -26.82 33.86
CA ALA A 686 16.58 -25.61 33.19
C ALA A 686 15.90 -24.62 34.16
N SER A 687 16.58 -23.52 34.46
CA SER A 687 16.00 -22.36 35.16
C SER A 687 15.44 -21.29 34.20
N ASP A 688 15.74 -21.38 32.90
CA ASP A 688 15.66 -20.23 31.99
C ASP A 688 14.56 -20.38 30.90
N TRP A 689 13.46 -21.05 31.25
CA TRP A 689 12.28 -21.13 30.39
C TRP A 689 11.61 -19.76 30.20
N ALA A 690 11.15 -19.50 28.98
CA ALA A 690 10.25 -18.38 28.66
C ALA A 690 9.27 -18.77 27.55
N SER A 691 8.18 -18.01 27.44
CA SER A 691 7.31 -18.06 26.26
C SER A 691 7.84 -17.11 25.18
N TYR A 692 7.69 -17.49 23.92
CA TYR A 692 8.16 -16.74 22.76
C TYR A 692 7.03 -16.61 21.73
N VAL A 693 6.99 -15.48 21.05
CA VAL A 693 6.30 -15.35 19.76
C VAL A 693 7.35 -15.55 18.66
N VAL A 694 7.16 -16.55 17.81
CA VAL A 694 8.09 -16.89 16.73
C VAL A 694 7.35 -16.74 15.42
N GLY A 695 7.82 -15.89 14.52
CA GLY A 695 7.06 -15.50 13.35
C GLY A 695 7.89 -15.17 12.13
N ALA A 696 7.18 -15.07 11.01
CA ALA A 696 7.64 -14.51 9.76
C ALA A 696 7.01 -13.12 9.55
N ALA A 697 7.63 -12.30 8.70
CA ALA A 697 7.18 -10.98 8.31
C ALA A 697 7.77 -10.61 6.93
N GLY A 698 7.24 -9.58 6.28
CA GLY A 698 7.66 -9.13 4.95
C GLY A 698 7.57 -10.23 3.88
N GLY A 699 6.47 -11.00 3.88
CA GLY A 699 6.26 -12.14 2.97
C GLY A 699 7.20 -13.33 3.22
N GLY A 700 7.76 -13.41 4.43
CA GLY A 700 8.78 -14.41 4.79
C GLY A 700 10.23 -14.01 4.48
N ALA A 701 10.49 -12.73 4.15
CA ALA A 701 11.86 -12.21 4.09
C ALA A 701 12.49 -12.07 5.49
N TYR A 702 11.66 -11.81 6.51
CA TYR A 702 12.09 -11.55 7.88
C TYR A 702 11.52 -12.60 8.84
N HIS A 703 12.37 -13.17 9.69
CA HIS A 703 11.98 -14.14 10.72
C HIS A 703 12.48 -13.70 12.08
N TYR A 704 11.71 -13.95 13.14
CA TYR A 704 12.05 -13.48 14.48
C TYR A 704 11.61 -14.44 15.60
N ALA A 705 12.26 -14.30 16.76
CA ALA A 705 11.75 -14.78 18.03
C ALA A 705 11.73 -13.66 19.06
N LEU A 706 10.52 -13.32 19.53
CA LEU A 706 10.25 -12.32 20.56
C LEU A 706 10.03 -13.02 21.91
N LYS A 707 10.97 -12.85 22.83
CA LYS A 707 10.91 -13.40 24.19
C LYS A 707 9.95 -12.59 25.05
N LEU A 708 9.00 -13.28 25.70
CA LEU A 708 8.05 -12.68 26.62
C LEU A 708 8.54 -12.82 28.08
N SER A 709 8.19 -11.82 28.89
CA SER A 709 8.41 -11.82 30.33
C SER A 709 7.65 -12.97 31.01
N SER A 710 8.16 -13.42 32.15
CA SER A 710 7.67 -14.59 32.87
C SER A 710 7.47 -14.27 34.34
N ASN A 711 6.45 -14.88 34.94
CA ASN A 711 6.14 -14.72 36.35
C ASN A 711 7.06 -15.63 37.19
N GLY A 712 7.51 -15.11 38.33
CA GLY A 712 8.35 -15.85 39.28
C GLY A 712 7.58 -16.73 40.27
N SER A 713 6.25 -16.61 40.33
CA SER A 713 5.37 -17.32 41.28
C SER A 713 3.98 -17.52 40.70
N SER A 714 3.33 -18.63 41.06
CA SER A 714 1.99 -19.01 40.61
C SER A 714 0.86 -18.06 41.04
N THR A 715 1.13 -17.15 41.98
CA THR A 715 0.17 -16.13 42.44
C THR A 715 0.25 -14.82 41.65
N THR A 716 1.27 -14.65 40.82
CA THR A 716 1.44 -13.44 40.02
C THR A 716 0.58 -13.51 38.76
N THR A 717 -0.15 -12.43 38.49
CA THR A 717 -1.10 -12.34 37.38
C THR A 717 -0.67 -11.37 36.27
N THR A 718 0.55 -10.83 36.34
CA THR A 718 1.07 -9.88 35.34
C THR A 718 1.03 -10.47 33.93
N ALA A 719 0.66 -9.65 32.96
CA ALA A 719 0.66 -10.01 31.55
C ALA A 719 2.07 -10.31 31.04
N PRO A 720 2.23 -11.31 30.16
CA PRO A 720 3.49 -11.54 29.45
C PRO A 720 3.72 -10.40 28.44
N THR A 721 4.81 -9.66 28.62
CA THR A 721 5.21 -8.50 27.79
C THR A 721 6.55 -8.76 27.09
N PRO A 722 6.83 -8.14 25.93
CA PRO A 722 8.10 -8.31 25.24
C PRO A 722 9.27 -7.89 26.13
N SER A 723 10.27 -8.76 26.27
CA SER A 723 11.45 -8.55 27.12
C SER A 723 12.75 -8.50 26.31
N ALA A 724 12.82 -9.26 25.21
CA ALA A 724 13.92 -9.23 24.25
C ALA A 724 13.43 -9.75 22.90
N GLN A 725 14.08 -9.32 21.82
CA GLN A 725 14.10 -10.09 20.58
C GLN A 725 15.36 -10.95 20.63
N THR A 726 15.21 -12.27 20.69
CA THR A 726 16.36 -13.17 20.77
C THR A 726 17.13 -13.22 19.46
N TRP A 727 16.43 -13.13 18.33
CA TRP A 727 17.03 -13.07 17.00
C TRP A 727 16.04 -12.48 15.98
N GLY A 728 16.60 -11.98 14.88
CA GLY A 728 15.92 -11.42 13.72
C GLY A 728 16.75 -11.66 12.47
N ILE A 729 16.27 -12.55 11.60
CA ILE A 729 16.96 -12.94 10.38
C ILE A 729 16.24 -12.29 9.20
N ASN A 730 16.95 -11.40 8.51
CA ASN A 730 16.48 -10.77 7.28
C ASN A 730 17.21 -11.38 6.07
N VAL A 731 16.47 -11.92 5.12
CA VAL A 731 16.99 -12.41 3.84
C VAL A 731 16.51 -11.47 2.73
N ALA A 732 17.41 -10.64 2.23
CA ALA A 732 17.08 -9.67 1.19
C ALA A 732 16.56 -10.37 -0.09
N GLY A 733 15.40 -9.94 -0.58
CA GLY A 733 14.72 -10.55 -1.73
C GLY A 733 14.22 -11.98 -1.47
N GLY A 734 14.17 -12.41 -0.20
CA GLY A 734 13.64 -13.70 0.21
C GLY A 734 12.13 -13.70 0.35
N SER A 735 11.51 -14.87 0.23
CA SER A 735 10.13 -15.12 0.61
C SER A 735 9.98 -16.52 1.21
N SER A 736 8.99 -16.73 2.07
CA SER A 736 8.71 -18.06 2.62
C SER A 736 7.54 -18.73 1.92
N PRO A 737 7.61 -20.05 1.67
CA PRO A 737 6.49 -20.81 1.12
C PRO A 737 5.21 -20.60 1.95
N GLN A 738 4.14 -20.15 1.28
CA GLN A 738 2.83 -19.85 1.89
C GLN A 738 2.86 -18.90 3.09
N GLU A 739 3.95 -18.12 3.26
CA GLU A 739 4.12 -17.15 4.35
C GLU A 739 3.85 -17.75 5.75
N GLN A 740 4.11 -19.04 5.89
CA GLN A 740 3.81 -19.80 7.10
C GLN A 740 4.69 -19.34 8.27
N ALA A 741 4.13 -19.39 9.48
CA ALA A 741 4.90 -19.28 10.71
C ALA A 741 6.00 -20.36 10.76
N PRO A 742 7.18 -20.08 11.35
CA PRO A 742 8.17 -21.11 11.59
C PRO A 742 7.61 -22.31 12.36
N ILE A 743 7.98 -23.50 11.90
CA ILE A 743 7.61 -24.74 12.58
C ILE A 743 8.50 -24.94 13.79
N ILE A 744 7.91 -25.20 14.95
CA ILE A 744 8.66 -25.46 16.18
C ILE A 744 8.88 -26.95 16.35
N VAL A 745 10.15 -27.34 16.42
CA VAL A 745 10.58 -28.73 16.66
C VAL A 745 11.33 -28.81 17.97
N THR A 746 11.33 -30.00 18.60
CA THR A 746 12.13 -30.25 19.80
C THR A 746 13.23 -31.25 19.47
N VAL A 747 14.49 -30.83 19.57
CA VAL A 747 15.66 -31.67 19.32
C VAL A 747 16.61 -31.58 20.51
N GLY A 748 17.00 -32.72 21.07
CA GLY A 748 17.93 -32.75 22.21
C GLY A 748 17.46 -31.98 23.45
N GLY A 749 16.14 -31.80 23.62
CA GLY A 749 15.55 -31.01 24.72
C GLY A 749 15.45 -29.50 24.45
N MET A 750 15.91 -29.02 23.30
CA MET A 750 15.84 -27.62 22.88
C MET A 750 14.81 -27.41 21.77
N GLN A 751 14.22 -26.21 21.72
CA GLN A 751 13.24 -25.83 20.71
C GLN A 751 13.93 -25.09 19.56
N TYR A 752 13.72 -25.56 18.35
CA TYR A 752 14.22 -24.93 17.13
C TYR A 752 13.04 -24.44 16.28
N ALA A 753 13.18 -23.23 15.75
CA ALA A 753 12.36 -22.69 14.69
C ALA A 753 12.91 -23.18 13.35
N VAL A 754 12.07 -23.84 12.57
CA VAL A 754 12.40 -24.42 11.27
C VAL A 754 11.57 -23.74 10.20
N PHE A 755 12.23 -23.19 9.19
CA PHE A 755 11.58 -22.49 8.08
C PHE A 755 12.41 -22.57 6.81
N VAL A 756 11.76 -22.31 5.67
CA VAL A 756 12.42 -22.27 4.35
C VAL A 756 12.29 -20.86 3.80
N VAL A 757 13.38 -20.36 3.20
CA VAL A 757 13.38 -19.10 2.45
C VAL A 757 13.78 -19.38 1.00
N ASN A 758 12.94 -18.92 0.09
CA ASN A 758 13.17 -18.91 -1.34
C ASN A 758 13.84 -17.59 -1.76
N THR A 759 14.90 -17.67 -2.54
CA THR A 759 15.55 -16.49 -3.13
C THR A 759 15.67 -16.67 -4.64
N THR A 760 15.28 -15.65 -5.39
CA THR A 760 15.36 -15.66 -6.86
C THR A 760 16.52 -14.79 -7.33
N THR A 761 17.39 -15.34 -8.17
CA THR A 761 18.49 -14.60 -8.82
C THR A 761 18.28 -14.54 -10.32
N GLY A 762 18.63 -13.41 -10.95
CA GLY A 762 18.40 -13.17 -12.39
C GLY A 762 17.03 -12.55 -12.68
N SER A 763 16.72 -12.34 -13.95
CA SER A 763 15.45 -11.74 -14.41
C SER A 763 14.90 -12.47 -15.64
N GLY A 764 13.58 -12.36 -15.87
CA GLY A 764 12.90 -13.00 -17.01
C GLY A 764 13.12 -14.53 -17.05
N SER A 765 13.36 -15.07 -18.24
CA SER A 765 13.58 -16.51 -18.44
C SER A 765 14.89 -17.05 -17.82
N SER A 766 15.77 -16.19 -17.32
CA SER A 766 17.00 -16.57 -16.61
C SER A 766 16.85 -16.58 -15.08
N ALA A 767 15.66 -16.25 -14.57
CA ALA A 767 15.39 -16.26 -13.14
C ALA A 767 15.47 -17.69 -12.58
N VAL A 768 16.28 -17.88 -11.54
CA VAL A 768 16.43 -19.16 -10.83
C VAL A 768 16.10 -18.96 -9.36
N THR A 769 15.12 -19.71 -8.87
CA THR A 769 14.72 -19.74 -7.45
C THR A 769 15.43 -20.88 -6.73
N LYS A 770 15.97 -20.60 -5.54
CA LYS A 770 16.57 -21.60 -4.65
C LYS A 770 15.90 -21.56 -3.28
N SER A 771 15.68 -22.74 -2.71
CA SER A 771 15.16 -22.89 -1.33
C SER A 771 16.28 -23.18 -0.35
N THR A 772 16.30 -22.45 0.76
CA THR A 772 17.26 -22.61 1.86
C THR A 772 16.50 -22.95 3.14
N LEU A 773 16.87 -24.08 3.77
CA LEU A 773 16.37 -24.50 5.08
C LEU A 773 17.12 -23.76 6.18
N TYR A 774 16.39 -23.27 7.17
CA TYR A 774 16.91 -22.65 8.39
C TYR A 774 16.46 -23.45 9.60
N GLU A 775 17.38 -23.63 10.56
CA GLU A 775 17.13 -24.25 11.85
C GLU A 775 17.78 -23.41 12.94
N VAL A 776 16.94 -22.70 13.70
CA VAL A 776 17.39 -21.65 14.62
C VAL A 776 16.87 -21.96 16.01
N ASN A 777 17.75 -22.11 17.00
CA ASN A 777 17.31 -22.29 18.38
C ASN A 777 16.50 -21.07 18.83
N VAL A 778 15.28 -21.29 19.32
CA VAL A 778 14.35 -20.22 19.67
C VAL A 778 14.89 -19.34 20.80
N ALA A 779 15.52 -19.95 21.81
CA ALA A 779 15.98 -19.26 23.01
C ALA A 779 17.35 -18.58 22.87
N THR A 780 18.18 -19.01 21.90
CA THR A 780 19.55 -18.48 21.75
C THR A 780 19.85 -17.85 20.39
N GLY A 781 19.06 -18.13 19.36
CA GLY A 781 19.33 -17.69 17.99
C GLY A 781 20.52 -18.37 17.33
N GLN A 782 21.03 -19.45 17.92
CA GLN A 782 22.19 -20.21 17.45
C GLN A 782 21.77 -21.54 16.82
N PRO A 783 22.61 -22.12 15.94
CA PRO A 783 22.40 -23.48 15.45
C PRO A 783 22.80 -24.50 16.54
N ALA A 784 22.65 -25.80 16.27
CA ALA A 784 23.35 -26.80 17.08
C ALA A 784 24.87 -26.53 17.12
N THR A 785 25.52 -26.87 18.22
CA THR A 785 26.93 -26.55 18.43
C THR A 785 27.80 -27.12 17.30
N GLY A 786 28.54 -26.23 16.61
CA GLY A 786 29.44 -26.60 15.52
C GLY A 786 28.78 -26.76 14.15
N THR A 787 27.49 -26.42 13.99
CA THR A 787 26.78 -26.48 12.70
C THR A 787 26.42 -25.09 12.17
N ALA A 788 25.89 -25.01 10.95
CA ALA A 788 25.42 -23.76 10.35
C ALA A 788 23.91 -23.58 10.59
N LEU A 789 23.46 -22.33 10.72
CA LEU A 789 22.05 -21.96 10.88
C LEU A 789 21.17 -22.34 9.68
N SER A 790 21.77 -22.46 8.50
CA SER A 790 21.03 -22.65 7.26
C SER A 790 21.81 -23.44 6.23
N SER A 791 21.10 -24.10 5.31
CA SER A 791 21.69 -24.77 4.14
C SER A 791 20.72 -24.81 2.97
N SER A 792 21.24 -24.70 1.75
CA SER A 792 20.44 -24.86 0.54
C SER A 792 19.93 -26.30 0.43
N LEU A 793 18.69 -26.48 -0.02
CA LEU A 793 18.10 -27.80 -0.34
C LEU A 793 18.67 -28.31 -1.68
N THR A 794 19.94 -28.72 -1.69
CA THR A 794 20.68 -29.08 -2.91
C THR A 794 20.22 -30.39 -3.56
N THR A 795 19.39 -31.18 -2.87
CA THR A 795 18.81 -32.41 -3.42
C THR A 795 17.63 -32.15 -4.35
N LEU A 796 17.03 -30.95 -4.29
CA LEU A 796 15.99 -30.55 -5.23
C LEU A 796 16.57 -30.43 -6.65
N PRO A 797 15.88 -30.91 -7.69
CA PRO A 797 16.32 -30.75 -9.08
C PRO A 797 16.46 -29.27 -9.47
N SER A 798 17.28 -28.98 -10.48
CA SER A 798 17.45 -27.61 -11.00
C SER A 798 16.09 -27.01 -11.43
N GLY A 799 15.79 -25.80 -10.96
CA GLY A 799 14.52 -25.11 -11.22
C GLY A 799 13.35 -25.58 -10.34
N THR A 800 13.58 -26.52 -9.43
CA THR A 800 12.61 -26.97 -8.42
C THR A 800 12.88 -26.25 -7.10
N TYR A 801 11.82 -25.74 -6.47
CA TYR A 801 11.88 -25.05 -5.19
C TYR A 801 10.63 -25.38 -4.35
N VAL A 802 10.77 -25.24 -3.04
CA VAL A 802 9.68 -25.47 -2.09
C VAL A 802 8.58 -24.44 -2.31
N ASN A 803 7.35 -24.90 -2.53
CA ASN A 803 6.19 -24.04 -2.73
C ASN A 803 5.15 -24.18 -1.61
N SER A 804 5.11 -25.35 -0.96
CA SER A 804 4.09 -25.62 0.05
C SER A 804 4.44 -25.07 1.43
N SER A 805 3.43 -24.89 2.26
CA SER A 805 3.60 -24.88 3.72
C SER A 805 4.30 -26.16 4.18
N LEU A 806 5.03 -26.08 5.29
CA LEU A 806 5.78 -27.16 5.91
C LEU A 806 4.92 -27.87 6.96
N THR A 807 5.06 -29.19 7.06
CA THR A 807 4.40 -30.00 8.11
C THR A 807 5.42 -30.86 8.85
N TYR A 808 5.53 -30.70 10.17
CA TYR A 808 6.40 -31.52 11.01
C TYR A 808 5.62 -32.54 11.83
N VAL A 809 6.19 -33.73 11.94
CA VAL A 809 5.62 -34.87 12.65
C VAL A 809 6.54 -35.24 13.82
N PRO A 810 6.20 -34.84 15.07
CA PRO A 810 7.07 -35.07 16.22
C PRO A 810 7.34 -36.55 16.52
N THR A 811 6.41 -37.46 16.19
CA THR A 811 6.56 -38.90 16.47
C THR A 811 7.64 -39.55 15.61
N THR A 812 7.83 -39.08 14.38
CA THR A 812 8.84 -39.61 13.44
C THR A 812 10.05 -38.70 13.32
N GLY A 813 9.97 -37.44 13.79
CA GLY A 813 11.00 -36.42 13.62
C GLY A 813 11.10 -35.88 12.19
N THR A 814 10.05 -36.08 11.37
CA THR A 814 10.09 -35.82 9.93
C THR A 814 9.37 -34.51 9.57
N LEU A 815 10.03 -33.68 8.78
CA LEU A 815 9.48 -32.52 8.09
C LEU A 815 9.05 -32.91 6.68
N TRP A 816 7.87 -32.47 6.27
CA TRP A 816 7.27 -32.69 4.97
C TRP A 816 7.09 -31.37 4.24
N LEU A 817 7.43 -31.36 2.96
CA LEU A 817 7.29 -30.19 2.08
C LEU A 817 6.91 -30.63 0.66
N GLY A 818 6.31 -29.71 -0.09
CA GLY A 818 5.90 -29.88 -1.48
C GLY A 818 6.58 -28.84 -2.36
N ASP A 819 6.94 -29.23 -3.57
CA ASP A 819 7.62 -28.36 -4.53
C ASP A 819 6.67 -27.73 -5.57
N ASN A 820 7.22 -26.87 -6.41
CA ASN A 820 6.53 -26.18 -7.50
C ASN A 820 6.17 -27.08 -8.71
N ASN A 821 6.52 -28.36 -8.68
CA ASN A 821 6.36 -29.33 -9.77
C ASN A 821 5.66 -30.63 -9.32
N GLY A 822 4.93 -30.59 -8.20
CA GLY A 822 4.12 -31.72 -7.71
C GLY A 822 4.86 -32.74 -6.86
N GLY A 823 6.16 -32.56 -6.60
CA GLY A 823 6.94 -33.46 -5.75
C GLY A 823 6.71 -33.21 -4.27
N VAL A 824 6.47 -34.29 -3.52
CA VAL A 824 6.42 -34.28 -2.04
C VAL A 824 7.74 -34.83 -1.52
N TRP A 825 8.33 -34.14 -0.55
CA TRP A 825 9.64 -34.44 0.01
C TRP A 825 9.56 -34.60 1.52
N SER A 826 10.46 -35.42 2.06
CA SER A 826 10.65 -35.60 3.50
C SER A 826 12.10 -35.37 3.92
N LEU A 827 12.28 -34.86 5.14
CA LEU A 827 13.55 -34.59 5.80
C LEU A 827 13.43 -34.96 7.27
N ASN A 828 14.48 -35.48 7.90
CA ASN A 828 14.51 -35.62 9.36
C ASN A 828 15.21 -34.42 9.96
N ILE A 829 14.66 -33.87 11.06
CA ILE A 829 15.20 -32.67 11.69
C ILE A 829 16.05 -33.04 12.90
N SER A 830 17.30 -32.60 12.87
CA SER A 830 18.35 -32.90 13.84
C SER A 830 18.96 -31.66 14.49
N GLY A 831 18.49 -30.46 14.15
CA GLY A 831 19.08 -29.19 14.60
C GLY A 831 20.29 -28.76 13.75
N SER A 832 20.55 -29.46 12.63
CA SER A 832 21.68 -29.27 11.74
C SER A 832 21.20 -29.10 10.31
N ALA A 833 20.88 -27.86 9.93
CA ALA A 833 20.38 -27.54 8.59
C ALA A 833 21.23 -28.13 7.44
N PRO A 834 22.59 -28.15 7.48
CA PRO A 834 23.38 -28.80 6.44
C PRO A 834 23.18 -30.32 6.34
N SER A 835 23.06 -31.00 7.48
CA SER A 835 22.81 -32.45 7.52
C SER A 835 21.41 -32.76 7.01
N ASP A 836 20.43 -31.96 7.40
CA ASP A 836 19.03 -32.25 7.13
C ASP A 836 18.66 -31.90 5.68
N ALA A 837 19.10 -30.73 5.20
CA ALA A 837 18.90 -30.31 3.80
C ALA A 837 19.56 -31.25 2.78
N GLY A 838 20.73 -31.81 3.11
CA GLY A 838 21.45 -32.76 2.27
C GLY A 838 20.79 -34.14 2.16
N ASN A 839 19.85 -34.45 3.05
CA ASN A 839 19.16 -35.74 3.13
C ASN A 839 17.70 -35.68 2.65
N ALA A 840 17.24 -34.55 2.08
CA ALA A 840 15.87 -34.44 1.62
C ALA A 840 15.58 -35.44 0.50
N THR A 841 14.49 -36.20 0.65
CA THR A 841 14.13 -37.30 -0.25
C THR A 841 12.75 -37.09 -0.82
N GLN A 842 12.59 -37.20 -2.15
CA GLN A 842 11.28 -37.19 -2.78
C GLN A 842 10.59 -38.53 -2.53
N VAL A 843 9.37 -38.49 -2.01
CA VAL A 843 8.60 -39.68 -1.61
C VAL A 843 7.31 -39.86 -2.40
N ALA A 844 6.80 -38.80 -3.02
CA ALA A 844 5.60 -38.84 -3.85
C ALA A 844 5.60 -37.75 -4.94
N THR A 845 4.71 -37.90 -5.92
CA THR A 845 4.45 -36.91 -6.96
C THR A 845 2.96 -36.86 -7.25
N THR A 846 2.37 -35.67 -7.31
CA THR A 846 0.97 -35.47 -7.72
C THR A 846 0.78 -35.78 -9.20
N SER A 847 -0.45 -36.09 -9.61
CA SER A 847 -0.80 -36.31 -11.01
C SER A 847 -2.14 -35.63 -11.31
N PRO A 848 -2.18 -34.57 -12.13
CA PRO A 848 -1.06 -33.95 -12.82
C PRO A 848 -0.03 -33.30 -11.88
N ALA A 849 1.20 -33.17 -12.36
CA ALA A 849 2.24 -32.43 -11.68
C ALA A 849 1.89 -30.93 -11.68
N ALA A 850 1.81 -30.33 -10.49
CA ALA A 850 1.52 -28.91 -10.31
C ALA A 850 2.05 -28.43 -8.95
N ALA A 851 2.23 -27.12 -8.80
CA ALA A 851 2.75 -26.54 -7.58
C ALA A 851 1.87 -26.89 -6.37
N ILE A 852 2.49 -27.47 -5.33
CA ILE A 852 1.81 -27.86 -4.10
C ILE A 852 1.81 -26.66 -3.17
N ASN A 853 0.64 -26.23 -2.70
CA ASN A 853 0.49 -25.16 -1.72
C ASN A 853 0.46 -25.72 -0.30
N TYR A 854 -0.13 -26.90 -0.09
CA TYR A 854 -0.24 -27.47 1.26
C TYR A 854 0.09 -28.95 1.25
N VAL A 855 0.81 -29.41 2.27
CA VAL A 855 1.10 -30.83 2.48
C VAL A 855 0.82 -31.19 3.93
N GLY A 856 0.36 -32.42 4.16
CA GLY A 856 0.21 -32.94 5.51
C GLY A 856 0.43 -34.43 5.61
N TYR A 857 0.54 -34.89 6.85
CA TYR A 857 0.86 -36.27 7.20
C TYR A 857 -0.01 -36.75 8.36
N THR A 858 -0.34 -38.04 8.39
CA THR A 858 -0.90 -38.71 9.55
C THR A 858 -0.58 -40.20 9.55
N GLU A 859 -0.69 -40.83 10.71
CA GLU A 859 -0.76 -42.29 10.80
C GLU A 859 -2.17 -42.72 11.19
N ILE A 860 -2.72 -43.75 10.53
CA ILE A 860 -3.97 -44.40 10.92
C ILE A 860 -3.68 -45.89 11.11
N SER A 861 -3.95 -46.41 12.30
CA SER A 861 -3.67 -47.81 12.67
C SER A 861 -2.20 -48.22 12.44
N GLY A 862 -1.26 -47.28 12.62
CA GLY A 862 0.17 -47.49 12.42
C GLY A 862 0.62 -47.47 10.95
N LEU A 863 -0.27 -47.13 10.01
CA LEU A 863 0.08 -46.95 8.61
C LEU A 863 0.22 -45.45 8.27
N PRO A 864 1.32 -45.04 7.61
CA PRO A 864 1.56 -43.64 7.25
C PRO A 864 0.82 -43.21 5.98
N TYR A 865 0.21 -42.03 6.03
CA TYR A 865 -0.52 -41.39 4.94
C TYR A 865 -0.08 -39.93 4.81
N ILE A 866 -0.04 -39.45 3.56
CA ILE A 866 0.20 -38.04 3.25
C ILE A 866 -0.90 -37.50 2.35
N TRP A 867 -1.10 -36.19 2.39
CA TRP A 867 -1.92 -35.48 1.43
C TRP A 867 -1.18 -34.26 0.91
N ALA A 868 -1.41 -33.92 -0.35
CA ALA A 868 -0.86 -32.74 -1.02
C ALA A 868 -1.98 -32.00 -1.74
N ALA A 869 -2.04 -30.70 -1.56
CA ALA A 869 -3.04 -29.83 -2.17
C ALA A 869 -2.35 -28.79 -3.05
N THR A 870 -2.74 -28.78 -4.32
CA THR A 870 -2.46 -27.70 -5.27
C THR A 870 -3.58 -26.65 -5.17
N THR A 871 -3.56 -25.61 -6.01
CA THR A 871 -4.66 -24.64 -6.03
C THR A 871 -6.01 -25.27 -6.40
N SER A 872 -6.05 -26.35 -7.19
CA SER A 872 -7.30 -26.89 -7.76
C SER A 872 -7.54 -28.38 -7.52
N GLU A 873 -6.60 -29.06 -6.86
CA GLU A 873 -6.68 -30.50 -6.64
C GLU A 873 -6.05 -30.88 -5.30
N ILE A 874 -6.67 -31.83 -4.61
CA ILE A 874 -6.08 -32.51 -3.45
C ILE A 874 -5.85 -33.99 -3.76
N THR A 875 -4.66 -34.49 -3.44
CA THR A 875 -4.23 -35.87 -3.64
C THR A 875 -3.84 -36.49 -2.31
N THR A 876 -4.27 -37.72 -2.03
CA THR A 876 -3.83 -38.50 -0.87
C THR A 876 -2.99 -39.69 -1.30
N PHE A 877 -2.03 -40.06 -0.46
CA PHE A 877 -1.14 -41.19 -0.70
C PHE A 877 -1.04 -42.08 0.54
N ALA A 878 -0.93 -43.38 0.31
CA ALA A 878 -0.44 -44.33 1.29
C ALA A 878 1.06 -44.54 1.10
N LEU A 879 1.80 -44.56 2.20
CA LEU A 879 3.25 -44.78 2.19
C LEU A 879 3.57 -46.24 2.54
N SER A 880 4.46 -46.86 1.76
CA SER A 880 4.93 -48.24 1.99
C SER A 880 6.40 -48.38 1.58
N GLY A 881 7.29 -48.70 2.52
CA GLY A 881 8.66 -49.14 2.23
C GLY A 881 9.50 -48.18 1.38
N GLY A 882 9.35 -46.85 1.56
CA GLY A 882 10.06 -45.83 0.79
C GLY A 882 9.36 -45.37 -0.50
N SER A 883 8.28 -46.04 -0.89
CA SER A 883 7.44 -45.67 -2.04
C SER A 883 6.07 -45.16 -1.58
N SER A 884 5.41 -44.36 -2.40
CA SER A 884 4.03 -43.92 -2.19
C SER A 884 3.11 -44.44 -3.30
N ASN A 885 1.84 -44.66 -2.96
CA ASN A 885 0.78 -44.92 -3.93
C ASN A 885 -0.34 -43.92 -3.70
N ILE A 886 -0.82 -43.29 -4.77
CA ILE A 886 -2.02 -42.44 -4.70
C ILE A 886 -3.21 -43.31 -4.26
N LEU A 887 -4.00 -42.85 -3.30
CA LEU A 887 -5.25 -43.50 -2.90
C LEU A 887 -6.42 -42.95 -3.70
N TRP A 888 -6.51 -41.63 -3.74
CA TRP A 888 -7.49 -40.87 -4.49
C TRP A 888 -7.01 -39.44 -4.71
N ALA A 889 -7.59 -38.78 -5.70
CA ALA A 889 -7.46 -37.34 -5.90
C ALA A 889 -8.84 -36.73 -6.14
N SER A 890 -8.99 -35.43 -5.89
CA SER A 890 -10.24 -34.71 -6.11
C SER A 890 -9.98 -33.32 -6.64
N SER A 891 -10.66 -32.98 -7.74
CA SER A 891 -10.65 -31.66 -8.37
C SER A 891 -12.06 -31.10 -8.48
N GLY A 892 -12.20 -29.83 -8.89
CA GLY A 892 -13.51 -29.22 -9.15
C GLY A 892 -14.29 -29.85 -10.30
N THR A 893 -13.73 -30.84 -11.02
CA THR A 893 -14.42 -31.53 -12.12
C THR A 893 -14.82 -32.97 -11.77
N SER A 894 -13.98 -33.71 -11.05
CA SER A 894 -14.25 -35.11 -10.68
C SER A 894 -13.44 -35.55 -9.47
N GLY A 895 -13.87 -36.64 -8.85
CA GLY A 895 -13.00 -37.49 -8.03
C GLY A 895 -12.25 -38.51 -8.90
N TYR A 896 -11.09 -38.97 -8.46
CA TYR A 896 -10.20 -39.87 -9.19
C TYR A 896 -9.65 -40.99 -8.30
N GLN A 897 -9.43 -42.16 -8.90
CA GLN A 897 -8.68 -43.27 -8.30
C GLN A 897 -7.67 -43.83 -9.31
N PRO A 898 -6.54 -44.40 -8.83
CA PRO A 898 -5.61 -45.08 -9.71
C PRO A 898 -6.25 -46.35 -10.28
N ASP A 899 -6.06 -46.59 -11.56
CA ASP A 899 -6.32 -47.88 -12.18
C ASP A 899 -5.23 -48.91 -11.83
N SER A 900 -5.30 -50.12 -12.41
CA SER A 900 -4.30 -51.18 -12.17
C SER A 900 -2.89 -50.83 -12.66
N SER A 901 -2.73 -49.78 -13.46
CA SER A 901 -1.44 -49.25 -13.91
C SER A 901 -0.92 -48.09 -13.04
N GLY A 902 -1.72 -47.63 -12.07
CA GLY A 902 -1.41 -46.46 -11.24
C GLY A 902 -1.83 -45.12 -11.87
N THR A 903 -2.50 -45.14 -13.03
CA THR A 903 -2.97 -43.93 -13.71
C THR A 903 -4.28 -43.46 -13.09
N LEU A 904 -4.39 -42.17 -12.75
CA LEU A 904 -5.63 -41.62 -12.22
C LEU A 904 -6.74 -41.60 -13.27
N THR A 905 -7.87 -42.19 -12.92
CA THR A 905 -9.09 -42.23 -13.75
C THR A 905 -10.26 -41.63 -12.99
N ALA A 906 -11.12 -40.89 -13.70
CA ALA A 906 -12.30 -40.29 -13.11
C ALA A 906 -13.28 -41.38 -12.63
N VAL A 907 -13.80 -41.23 -11.41
CA VAL A 907 -14.75 -42.17 -10.81
C VAL A 907 -16.06 -41.45 -10.42
N SER A 908 -17.10 -42.22 -10.09
CA SER A 908 -18.37 -41.62 -9.64
C SER A 908 -18.20 -40.86 -8.33
N SER A 909 -19.05 -39.83 -8.12
CA SER A 909 -19.06 -39.01 -6.90
C SER A 909 -19.40 -39.78 -5.62
N THR A 910 -19.91 -41.00 -5.74
CA THR A 910 -20.17 -41.92 -4.61
C THR A 910 -18.95 -42.74 -4.21
N THR A 911 -17.88 -42.71 -5.02
CA THR A 911 -16.62 -43.40 -4.75
C THR A 911 -15.61 -42.41 -4.20
N VAL A 912 -15.33 -41.34 -4.94
CA VAL A 912 -14.55 -40.18 -4.50
C VAL A 912 -15.36 -38.93 -4.82
N MET A 913 -15.58 -38.07 -3.85
CA MET A 913 -16.32 -36.83 -4.08
C MET A 913 -15.46 -35.84 -4.89
N PRO A 914 -16.04 -35.06 -5.83
CA PRO A 914 -15.35 -33.93 -6.41
C PRO A 914 -15.25 -32.77 -5.40
N LEU A 915 -14.26 -31.88 -5.56
CA LEU A 915 -14.28 -30.57 -4.93
C LEU A 915 -15.42 -29.73 -5.53
N GLN A 916 -15.78 -28.62 -4.88
CA GLN A 916 -16.70 -27.67 -5.49
C GLN A 916 -16.28 -27.27 -6.91
N SER A 917 -17.25 -27.21 -7.82
CA SER A 917 -17.00 -26.83 -9.21
C SER A 917 -16.45 -25.41 -9.31
N GLY A 918 -15.35 -25.25 -10.05
CA GLY A 918 -14.60 -23.98 -10.12
C GLY A 918 -13.89 -23.59 -8.81
N GLY A 919 -13.84 -24.49 -7.84
CA GLY A 919 -13.26 -24.26 -6.52
C GLY A 919 -11.73 -24.22 -6.53
N GLN A 920 -11.20 -23.38 -5.65
CA GLN A 920 -9.78 -23.20 -5.36
C GLN A 920 -9.50 -23.52 -3.89
N ILE A 921 -8.49 -24.35 -3.62
CA ILE A 921 -8.04 -24.63 -2.26
C ILE A 921 -7.31 -23.39 -1.75
N SER A 922 -7.93 -22.71 -0.79
CA SER A 922 -7.58 -21.34 -0.39
C SER A 922 -6.74 -21.27 0.87
N ALA A 923 -6.76 -22.31 1.70
CA ALA A 923 -6.01 -22.38 2.95
C ALA A 923 -5.63 -23.84 3.26
N ALA A 924 -4.73 -24.03 4.24
CA ALA A 924 -4.24 -25.34 4.62
C ALA A 924 -5.38 -26.29 5.08
N PRO A 925 -5.54 -27.47 4.45
CA PRO A 925 -6.45 -28.51 4.93
C PRO A 925 -6.08 -29.00 6.34
N VAL A 926 -7.10 -29.40 7.11
CA VAL A 926 -6.92 -29.89 8.48
C VAL A 926 -7.56 -31.27 8.64
N LEU A 927 -6.85 -32.19 9.31
CA LEU A 927 -7.35 -33.53 9.58
C LEU A 927 -7.98 -33.61 10.98
N VAL A 928 -9.24 -34.03 11.06
CA VAL A 928 -9.98 -34.18 12.32
C VAL A 928 -10.70 -35.52 12.34
N ASN A 929 -10.37 -36.39 13.30
CA ASN A 929 -11.00 -37.71 13.49
C ASN A 929 -11.09 -38.55 12.19
N GLY A 930 -10.05 -38.52 11.34
CA GLY A 930 -10.01 -39.24 10.06
C GLY A 930 -10.71 -38.54 8.89
N VAL A 931 -11.24 -37.33 9.12
CA VAL A 931 -11.89 -36.50 8.11
C VAL A 931 -10.97 -35.34 7.74
N LEU A 932 -10.63 -35.24 6.45
CA LEU A 932 -9.86 -34.15 5.89
C LEU A 932 -10.81 -33.00 5.52
N VAL A 933 -10.64 -31.87 6.21
CA VAL A 933 -11.42 -30.64 6.00
C VAL A 933 -10.64 -29.75 5.04
N VAL A 934 -11.20 -29.53 3.85
CA VAL A 934 -10.54 -28.79 2.76
C VAL A 934 -11.25 -27.44 2.55
N PRO A 935 -10.57 -26.30 2.80
CA PRO A 935 -11.10 -24.97 2.48
C PRO A 935 -11.15 -24.69 0.98
N VAL A 936 -12.36 -24.53 0.42
CA VAL A 936 -12.57 -24.33 -1.02
C VAL A 936 -13.30 -23.02 -1.30
N TYR A 937 -12.62 -22.10 -1.98
CA TYR A 937 -13.19 -20.86 -2.48
C TYR A 937 -13.71 -21.04 -3.90
N VAL A 938 -14.97 -20.71 -4.14
CA VAL A 938 -15.53 -20.61 -5.50
C VAL A 938 -15.63 -19.13 -5.85
N PRO A 939 -14.76 -18.61 -6.74
CA PRO A 939 -14.84 -17.22 -7.19
C PRO A 939 -16.21 -16.93 -7.82
N PRO A 940 -16.68 -15.66 -7.78
CA PRO A 940 -17.89 -15.28 -8.51
C PRO A 940 -17.71 -15.56 -10.02
N PRO A 941 -18.80 -15.83 -10.76
CA PRO A 941 -18.73 -15.91 -12.21
C PRO A 941 -18.12 -14.62 -12.79
N GLY A 942 -17.28 -14.73 -13.81
CA GLY A 942 -16.52 -13.60 -14.38
C GLY A 942 -17.36 -12.44 -14.94
N SER A 943 -18.68 -12.58 -15.00
CA SER A 943 -19.65 -11.57 -15.44
C SER A 943 -20.39 -10.84 -14.30
N THR A 944 -20.15 -11.19 -13.04
CA THR A 944 -20.87 -10.63 -11.88
C THR A 944 -19.91 -10.13 -10.81
N CYS A 945 -20.11 -8.89 -10.35
CA CYS A 945 -19.41 -8.36 -9.19
C CYS A 945 -19.98 -8.95 -7.89
N GLY A 946 -19.11 -9.45 -7.01
CA GLY A 946 -19.52 -10.00 -5.73
C GLY A 946 -18.40 -10.72 -5.01
N VAL A 947 -18.67 -11.04 -3.75
CA VAL A 947 -17.84 -11.94 -2.94
C VAL A 947 -18.13 -13.37 -3.41
N GLY A 948 -17.10 -14.12 -3.79
CA GLY A 948 -17.26 -15.56 -4.11
C GLY A 948 -17.77 -16.33 -2.89
N THR A 949 -17.98 -17.64 -3.02
CA THR A 949 -18.54 -18.45 -1.92
C THR A 949 -17.48 -19.40 -1.36
N GLY A 950 -17.37 -19.43 -0.04
CA GLY A 950 -16.48 -20.31 0.69
C GLY A 950 -17.19 -21.57 1.20
N TYR A 951 -16.48 -22.69 1.09
CA TYR A 951 -16.93 -24.01 1.49
C TYR A 951 -15.86 -24.74 2.30
N TYR A 952 -16.30 -25.66 3.16
CA TYR A 952 -15.48 -26.78 3.59
C TYR A 952 -15.99 -28.06 2.95
N ASP A 953 -15.13 -28.67 2.13
CA ASP A 953 -15.35 -30.00 1.59
C ASP A 953 -14.69 -31.02 2.54
N LEU A 954 -15.45 -32.04 2.94
CA LEU A 954 -15.10 -32.98 4.00
C LEU A 954 -14.89 -34.37 3.42
N PHE A 955 -13.66 -34.88 3.44
CA PHE A 955 -13.31 -36.17 2.86
C PHE A 955 -12.97 -37.19 3.96
N ASP A 956 -13.46 -38.42 3.85
CA ASP A 956 -12.84 -39.54 4.56
C ASP A 956 -11.44 -39.76 4.00
N LEU A 957 -10.39 -39.60 4.82
CA LEU A 957 -9.01 -39.56 4.35
C LEU A 957 -8.62 -40.80 3.53
N LEU A 958 -9.12 -41.98 3.89
CA LEU A 958 -8.72 -43.24 3.26
C LEU A 958 -9.41 -43.50 1.92
N THR A 959 -10.61 -42.95 1.71
CA THR A 959 -11.45 -43.29 0.56
C THR A 959 -11.77 -42.12 -0.35
N GLY A 960 -11.65 -40.87 0.12
CA GLY A 960 -12.07 -39.68 -0.62
C GLY A 960 -13.59 -39.54 -0.71
N ASN A 961 -14.33 -40.40 0.01
CA ASN A 961 -15.78 -40.39 0.06
C ASN A 961 -16.28 -39.52 1.23
N LYS A 962 -17.59 -39.50 1.43
CA LYS A 962 -18.24 -38.83 2.56
C LYS A 962 -17.67 -39.30 3.91
N PRO A 963 -17.60 -38.42 4.91
CA PRO A 963 -17.18 -38.77 6.27
C PRO A 963 -17.97 -39.95 6.84
N LYS A 964 -17.28 -40.87 7.51
CA LYS A 964 -17.90 -42.04 8.17
C LYS A 964 -18.45 -41.74 9.57
N ILE A 965 -18.09 -40.59 10.12
CA ILE A 965 -18.56 -40.12 11.44
C ILE A 965 -19.70 -39.13 11.26
N THR A 966 -20.56 -39.01 12.29
CA THR A 966 -21.62 -38.00 12.28
C THR A 966 -21.02 -36.63 12.56
N ILE A 967 -21.16 -35.71 11.60
CA ILE A 967 -20.75 -34.31 11.72
C ILE A 967 -22.01 -33.45 11.76
N THR A 968 -22.09 -32.51 12.70
CA THR A 968 -23.21 -31.55 12.77
C THR A 968 -22.73 -30.10 12.68
N TYR A 969 -23.48 -29.27 11.96
CA TYR A 969 -23.24 -27.84 11.83
C TYR A 969 -24.58 -27.11 11.94
N LYS A 970 -24.66 -26.07 12.79
CA LYS A 970 -25.93 -25.37 13.12
C LYS A 970 -27.05 -26.34 13.53
N ASN A 971 -26.71 -27.35 14.34
CA ASN A 971 -27.60 -28.45 14.76
C ASN A 971 -28.14 -29.36 13.63
N ASN A 972 -27.64 -29.25 12.40
CA ASN A 972 -28.03 -30.11 11.28
C ASN A 972 -26.92 -31.10 10.94
N ALA A 973 -27.27 -32.34 10.59
CA ALA A 973 -26.30 -33.33 10.14
C ALA A 973 -25.74 -32.99 8.75
N VAL A 974 -24.43 -33.09 8.56
CA VAL A 974 -23.75 -32.87 7.28
C VAL A 974 -23.71 -34.18 6.48
N LEU A 975 -24.65 -34.36 5.56
CA LEU A 975 -24.87 -35.64 4.84
C LEU A 975 -24.21 -35.71 3.45
N ASN A 976 -23.84 -34.57 2.88
CA ASN A 976 -23.22 -34.47 1.56
C ASN A 976 -21.71 -34.24 1.62
N GLY A 977 -21.12 -34.16 2.82
CA GLY A 977 -19.70 -33.86 2.99
C GLY A 977 -19.33 -32.42 2.67
N VAL A 978 -20.29 -31.49 2.63
CA VAL A 978 -20.04 -30.09 2.27
C VAL A 978 -20.66 -29.18 3.32
N ILE A 979 -19.89 -28.18 3.77
CA ILE A 979 -20.37 -27.10 4.63
C ILE A 979 -20.21 -25.79 3.88
N ALA A 980 -21.33 -25.11 3.58
CA ALA A 980 -21.30 -23.76 3.03
C ALA A 980 -21.04 -22.75 4.17
N LEU A 981 -19.96 -21.98 4.03
CA LEU A 981 -19.62 -20.92 4.98
C LEU A 981 -20.29 -19.59 4.62
N GLY A 982 -20.62 -19.41 3.33
CA GLY A 982 -21.22 -18.19 2.79
C GLY A 982 -20.23 -17.39 1.96
N ALA A 983 -20.47 -16.10 1.84
CA ALA A 983 -19.62 -15.19 1.08
C ALA A 983 -18.18 -15.11 1.61
N GLY A 984 -17.19 -15.03 0.71
CA GLY A 984 -15.77 -14.89 1.03
C GLY A 984 -14.95 -16.18 0.84
N ILE A 985 -13.64 -16.01 0.86
CA ILE A 985 -12.61 -17.05 0.89
C ILE A 985 -12.70 -17.80 2.25
N PRO A 986 -12.78 -19.14 2.26
CA PRO A 986 -12.70 -19.90 3.50
C PRO A 986 -11.24 -20.00 3.95
N LEU A 987 -11.04 -20.01 5.28
CA LEU A 987 -9.71 -20.10 5.88
C LEU A 987 -9.54 -21.44 6.60
N SER A 988 -8.31 -21.78 6.98
CA SER A 988 -8.05 -23.00 7.76
C SER A 988 -8.87 -22.98 9.06
N PRO A 989 -9.66 -24.03 9.36
CA PRO A 989 -10.48 -24.05 10.56
C PRO A 989 -9.64 -24.16 11.82
N ALA A 990 -10.11 -23.54 12.90
CA ALA A 990 -9.50 -23.69 14.23
C ALA A 990 -10.09 -24.92 14.95
N VAL A 991 -9.21 -25.81 15.44
CA VAL A 991 -9.59 -27.09 16.07
C VAL A 991 -9.49 -27.01 17.59
N TYR A 992 -10.54 -27.46 18.28
CA TYR A 992 -10.63 -27.51 19.75
C TYR A 992 -11.05 -28.90 20.21
N VAL A 993 -10.39 -29.41 21.24
CA VAL A 993 -10.71 -30.71 21.83
C VAL A 993 -11.45 -30.49 23.13
N THR A 994 -12.68 -31.00 23.21
CA THR A 994 -13.50 -30.97 24.43
C THR A 994 -13.63 -32.38 25.02
N PRO A 995 -14.04 -32.54 26.29
CA PRO A 995 -14.30 -33.83 26.93
C PRO A 995 -15.43 -34.59 26.25
N THR A 996 -16.30 -33.88 25.52
CA THR A 996 -17.44 -34.41 24.78
C THR A 996 -17.15 -34.68 23.29
N GLY A 997 -15.95 -34.35 22.79
CA GLY A 997 -15.56 -34.56 21.38
C GLY A 997 -14.73 -33.41 20.80
N THR A 998 -14.40 -33.49 19.51
CA THR A 998 -13.67 -32.43 18.79
C THR A 998 -14.65 -31.45 18.14
N VAL A 999 -14.41 -30.16 18.37
CA VAL A 999 -15.16 -29.04 17.79
C VAL A 999 -14.23 -28.27 16.89
N ILE A 1000 -14.69 -27.86 15.71
CA ILE A 1000 -13.97 -26.89 14.89
C ILE A 1000 -14.82 -25.65 14.70
N TYR A 1001 -14.18 -24.50 14.57
CA TYR A 1001 -14.88 -23.28 14.20
C TYR A 1001 -14.48 -22.86 12.79
N PRO A 1002 -15.48 -22.55 11.95
CA PRO A 1002 -15.23 -22.21 10.56
C PRO A 1002 -14.69 -20.80 10.43
N GLY A 1003 -13.61 -20.66 9.67
CA GLY A 1003 -13.05 -19.38 9.25
C GLY A 1003 -13.54 -18.97 7.88
N SER A 1004 -14.06 -17.75 7.74
CA SER A 1004 -14.38 -17.18 6.44
C SER A 1004 -14.05 -15.72 6.39
N SER A 1005 -13.95 -15.28 5.15
CA SER A 1005 -13.60 -13.96 4.79
C SER A 1005 -14.85 -13.15 4.37
N THR A 1006 -15.94 -13.23 5.14
CA THR A 1006 -17.14 -12.39 4.99
C THR A 1006 -17.07 -11.02 5.72
N PRO A 1007 -17.08 -9.85 5.04
CA PRO A 1007 -16.96 -8.52 5.68
C PRO A 1007 -17.85 -8.35 6.92
N PRO A 1008 -17.40 -7.60 7.94
CA PRO A 1008 -18.17 -7.44 9.18
C PRO A 1008 -19.50 -6.74 8.89
N ASN A 1009 -20.61 -7.33 9.36
CA ASN A 1009 -21.90 -6.64 9.37
C ASN A 1009 -21.99 -5.81 10.65
N THR A 1010 -22.04 -4.49 10.50
CA THR A 1010 -22.05 -3.49 11.58
C THR A 1010 -23.32 -3.51 12.45
N THR A 1011 -24.38 -4.22 12.02
CA THR A 1011 -25.67 -4.24 12.72
C THR A 1011 -26.07 -5.63 13.25
N THR A 1012 -25.55 -6.71 12.67
CA THR A 1012 -25.86 -8.10 13.07
C THR A 1012 -24.67 -9.01 12.76
N PRO A 1013 -23.90 -9.47 13.76
CA PRO A 1013 -22.75 -10.35 13.53
C PRO A 1013 -23.14 -11.62 12.78
N ASN A 1014 -22.27 -12.08 11.86
CA ASN A 1014 -22.41 -13.41 11.29
C ASN A 1014 -22.37 -14.43 12.44
N SER A 1015 -23.41 -15.27 12.57
CA SER A 1015 -23.47 -16.24 13.68
C SER A 1015 -22.37 -17.30 13.52
N ILE A 1016 -21.23 -17.12 14.18
CA ILE A 1016 -20.15 -18.12 14.21
C ILE A 1016 -20.66 -19.32 15.00
N SER A 1017 -20.89 -20.43 14.29
CA SER A 1017 -21.39 -21.66 14.87
C SER A 1017 -20.31 -22.74 14.82
N PRO A 1018 -20.08 -23.47 15.91
CA PRO A 1018 -19.16 -24.60 15.90
C PRO A 1018 -19.66 -25.72 14.99
N ILE A 1019 -18.73 -26.43 14.37
CA ILE A 1019 -18.94 -27.70 13.68
C ILE A 1019 -18.49 -28.82 14.62
N GLN A 1020 -19.37 -29.76 14.90
CA GLN A 1020 -19.13 -30.86 15.84
C GLN A 1020 -18.76 -32.12 15.06
N PHE A 1021 -17.57 -32.68 15.32
CA PHE A 1021 -17.10 -33.88 14.61
C PHE A 1021 -17.44 -35.20 15.34
N GLY A 1022 -18.08 -35.13 16.51
CA GLY A 1022 -18.45 -36.31 17.31
C GLY A 1022 -17.25 -37.20 17.68
N GLY A 1023 -17.53 -38.32 18.35
CA GLY A 1023 -16.54 -39.37 18.66
C GLY A 1023 -15.75 -39.19 19.96
N ASN A 1024 -15.21 -40.30 20.48
CA ASN A 1024 -14.29 -40.31 21.62
C ASN A 1024 -12.92 -39.77 21.19
N VAL A 1025 -12.33 -38.91 22.02
CA VAL A 1025 -11.03 -38.26 21.78
C VAL A 1025 -9.95 -39.30 21.43
N MET A 1026 -9.36 -39.25 20.22
CA MET A 1026 -8.23 -40.12 19.83
C MET A 1026 -6.93 -39.81 20.58
N ASN A 1027 -6.84 -38.66 21.26
CA ASN A 1027 -5.68 -38.29 22.08
C ASN A 1027 -6.08 -37.64 23.42
N LYS A 1028 -6.28 -38.50 24.44
CA LYS A 1028 -6.63 -38.11 25.82
C LYS A 1028 -5.69 -37.08 26.51
N PRO A 1029 -4.39 -36.96 26.19
CA PRO A 1029 -3.51 -36.00 26.88
C PRO A 1029 -3.84 -34.52 26.62
N ILE A 1030 -4.44 -34.20 25.46
CA ILE A 1030 -4.72 -32.80 25.03
C ILE A 1030 -5.96 -32.23 25.75
N ALA A 1031 -6.96 -33.07 26.04
CA ALA A 1031 -8.23 -32.65 26.65
C ALA A 1031 -8.12 -32.26 28.13
N TRP A 1032 -7.06 -32.68 28.84
CA TRP A 1032 -6.99 -32.54 30.30
C TRP A 1032 -6.52 -31.17 30.80
N ARG A 1033 -6.00 -30.27 29.94
CA ARG A 1033 -5.41 -28.98 30.36
C ARG A 1033 -6.04 -27.73 29.75
N GLN A 1034 -7.03 -27.87 28.86
CA GLN A 1034 -7.82 -26.73 28.35
C GLN A 1034 -8.97 -26.33 29.31
N TYR A 1035 -9.04 -26.96 30.48
CA TYR A 1035 -9.95 -26.64 31.59
C TYR A 1035 -9.22 -25.98 32.74
#